data_AF-A0A2H1WZS2-F1
#
_entry.id   AF-A0A2H1WZS2-F1
#
_cell.length_a   1.000
_cell.length_b   1.000
_cell.length_c   1.000
_cell.angle_alpha   90.00
_cell.angle_beta   90.00
_cell.angle_gamma   90.00
#
_symmetry.space_group_name_H-M   'P 1'
#
loop_
_entity.id
_entity.type
_entity.pdbx_description
1 polymer ?
#
loop_
_entity_poly.entity_id
_entity_poly.type
_entity_poly.pdbx_seq_one_letter_code
_entity_poly.pdbx_strand_id
1 'polypeptide(L)'
;MVLQNTGKYRADREESNRKDAGSSNGPREESSESRIRVALENDRIDSKYGFDRVRDVKERTGYLINMHTAEILDEDKRLVAAMDYYFIEMDGSRFKISLTFQPYFLILARKECEQEVIQFLSKRFAGTIHKITVIEKEDLDLLNHLSGLKQRYIKLSFMSQNEMMKVRKEILTAVNKNKEREKKDQIYAEMLANALTSAAAIEHSKKTTDHMENILDIREHDVPYHVRVSIDMQIFCGTWYTVKSRGTETPVFTKRDDIIERPDPIVLAFDIETTKLPLKFPDSQTDQIMMISYMIDGQGYLITNREIISVDVEDFEYTPKPEFEGQFIVFNEENELALIQKFFDHIMDVKPHIFVTYNGDFFDWPFVEARAAVLGLDMKQEIGFSKIAARDGTYACRPAMHMDCFWVKRDSYLPVGSQGLKAVAKAKLRYDPVELDPEEMCRMAAEQPQVLSNYSVSDAVATYYLYMKYVHPFIFALCTIIPLEPDEVLRKGSGTLCESLLMVQAFHANIVFPNKQVEELNKLTSDGHVLETETYVGGHVEALESGVFRADIKCKFKIVPSAVDKLMETTEKTMKHAIEVEEGIPLDLVTNFDEVCAEIKAKLQHMKDHPRRDENPLIYHLDVGAMYPNIILTNRLQPSAMVNTGICAVCDYNRPGADCQRHMEWMWRGDYLPATRSEYQRIQQQLETEKFPPLHPGGPTRAFHALPKEDQ
;
A
#
# COMPACT_ATOMS: atom_id res chain seq x y z
N MET A 1 54.37 12.56 1.64
CA MET A 1 54.11 12.91 0.23
C MET A 1 52.68 12.50 -0.05
N VAL A 2 51.77 13.46 -0.04
CA VAL A 2 50.31 13.24 -0.13
C VAL A 2 49.94 13.26 -1.60
N LEU A 3 49.48 12.13 -2.14
CA LEU A 3 49.00 12.05 -3.52
C LEU A 3 47.47 12.05 -3.53
N GLN A 4 46.93 13.12 -4.11
CA GLN A 4 45.52 13.32 -4.43
C GLN A 4 45.10 12.35 -5.53
N ASN A 5 43.99 11.63 -5.32
CA ASN A 5 43.34 10.87 -6.38
C ASN A 5 42.40 11.81 -7.17
N THR A 6 42.80 12.11 -8.40
CA THR A 6 41.99 12.82 -9.40
C THR A 6 41.66 11.82 -10.50
N GLY A 7 40.45 11.27 -10.51
CA GLY A 7 40.10 10.20 -11.46
C GLY A 7 38.60 10.11 -11.72
N LYS A 8 38.08 11.10 -12.45
CA LYS A 8 36.72 11.09 -13.02
C LYS A 8 36.55 9.93 -14.00
N TYR A 9 35.52 9.12 -13.81
CA TYR A 9 34.97 8.22 -14.82
C TYR A 9 34.45 9.04 -16.01
N ARG A 10 34.87 8.68 -17.24
CA ARG A 10 34.34 9.19 -18.51
C ARG A 10 33.73 8.01 -19.26
N ALA A 11 32.42 8.04 -19.48
CA ALA A 11 31.75 7.10 -20.37
C ALA A 11 32.06 7.48 -21.84
N ASP A 12 32.31 6.46 -22.67
CA ASP A 12 32.65 6.60 -24.08
C ASP A 12 31.51 7.23 -24.89
N ARG A 13 31.90 8.09 -25.85
CA ARG A 13 31.03 8.71 -26.84
C ARG A 13 30.73 7.72 -27.95
N GLU A 14 29.48 7.33 -28.13
CA GLU A 14 29.00 6.83 -29.41
C GLU A 14 28.78 8.01 -30.38
N GLU A 15 29.56 8.02 -31.46
CA GLU A 15 29.34 8.88 -32.62
C GLU A 15 28.38 8.20 -33.63
N SER A 16 27.19 8.76 -33.82
CA SER A 16 26.58 8.88 -35.15
C SER A 16 25.54 10.02 -35.24
N ASN A 17 25.98 11.14 -35.85
CA ASN A 17 25.29 12.03 -36.81
C ASN A 17 23.73 11.98 -36.87
N ARG A 18 22.96 13.09 -36.85
CA ARG A 18 23.10 14.41 -37.50
C ARG A 18 22.04 15.38 -36.94
N LYS A 19 22.35 16.68 -37.04
CA LYS A 19 21.56 17.86 -36.64
C LYS A 19 20.11 17.85 -37.14
N ASP A 20 19.17 18.13 -36.23
CA ASP A 20 18.03 19.01 -36.50
C ASP A 20 17.62 19.76 -35.21
N ALA A 21 17.09 20.96 -35.41
CA ALA A 21 17.03 22.05 -34.44
C ALA A 21 15.88 21.93 -33.41
N GLY A 22 16.18 22.31 -32.17
CA GLY A 22 15.24 22.88 -31.19
C GLY A 22 14.17 21.95 -30.63
N SER A 23 14.50 21.20 -29.58
CA SER A 23 13.50 20.50 -28.75
C SER A 23 13.54 21.04 -27.32
N SER A 24 12.41 21.59 -26.86
CA SER A 24 12.12 21.94 -25.47
C SER A 24 12.23 20.71 -24.57
N ASN A 25 13.02 20.81 -23.50
CA ASN A 25 13.13 19.78 -22.47
C ASN A 25 11.88 19.76 -21.57
N GLY A 26 10.98 18.83 -21.88
CA GLY A 26 9.99 18.25 -20.96
C GLY A 26 10.04 16.71 -21.10
N PRO A 27 9.37 15.95 -20.22
CA PRO A 27 9.27 14.50 -20.38
C PRO A 27 8.69 14.21 -21.78
N ARG A 28 9.41 13.42 -22.59
CA ARG A 28 8.96 13.03 -23.93
C ARG A 28 7.57 12.42 -23.80
N GLU A 29 6.57 13.03 -24.46
CA GLU A 29 5.26 12.42 -24.59
C GLU A 29 5.41 11.06 -25.28
N GLU A 30 4.91 9.99 -24.67
CA GLU A 30 4.82 8.70 -25.33
C GLU A 30 3.83 8.82 -26.50
N SER A 31 4.33 8.65 -27.72
CA SER A 31 3.48 8.65 -28.90
C SER A 31 2.46 7.51 -28.83
N SER A 32 1.30 7.67 -29.47
CA SER A 32 0.30 6.60 -29.56
C SER A 32 0.88 5.30 -30.14
N GLU A 33 1.87 5.38 -31.04
CA GLU A 33 2.57 4.22 -31.57
C GLU A 33 3.38 3.48 -30.51
N SER A 34 4.06 4.19 -29.60
CA SER A 34 4.78 3.61 -28.48
C SER A 34 3.84 2.81 -27.58
N ARG A 35 2.67 3.38 -27.27
CA ARG A 35 1.66 2.74 -26.42
C ARG A 35 1.03 1.51 -27.06
N ILE A 36 0.76 1.55 -28.37
CA ILE A 36 0.32 0.35 -29.12
C ILE A 36 1.38 -0.75 -29.03
N ARG A 37 2.66 -0.41 -29.19
CA ARG A 37 3.76 -1.40 -29.09
C ARG A 37 3.81 -2.03 -27.71
N VAL A 38 3.66 -1.24 -26.65
CA VAL A 38 3.60 -1.74 -25.27
C VAL A 38 2.40 -2.67 -25.06
N ALA A 39 1.22 -2.30 -25.57
CA ALA A 39 0.02 -3.15 -25.47
C ALA A 39 0.20 -4.49 -26.18
N LEU A 40 0.79 -4.49 -27.39
CA LEU A 40 1.09 -5.71 -28.15
C LEU A 40 2.14 -6.58 -27.45
N GLU A 41 3.17 -5.97 -26.89
CA GLU A 41 4.20 -6.68 -26.14
C GLU A 41 3.64 -7.31 -24.85
N ASN A 42 2.77 -6.58 -24.14
CA ASN A 42 2.06 -7.11 -22.98
C ASN A 42 1.24 -8.35 -23.35
N ASP A 43 0.46 -8.28 -24.43
CA ASP A 43 -0.31 -9.43 -24.92
C ASP A 43 0.60 -10.61 -25.32
N ARG A 44 1.78 -10.35 -25.90
CA ARG A 44 2.76 -11.39 -26.24
C ARG A 44 3.30 -12.09 -25.00
N ILE A 45 3.68 -11.33 -23.96
CA ILE A 45 4.15 -11.89 -22.69
C ILE A 45 3.03 -12.65 -21.99
N ASP A 46 1.81 -12.12 -21.94
CA ASP A 46 0.66 -12.82 -21.37
C ASP A 46 0.42 -14.18 -22.04
N SER A 47 0.53 -14.24 -23.38
CA SER A 47 0.37 -15.46 -24.16
C SER A 47 1.44 -16.52 -23.86
N LYS A 48 2.68 -16.11 -23.53
CA LYS A 48 3.74 -17.06 -23.10
C LYS A 48 3.31 -17.88 -21.88
N TYR A 49 2.63 -17.22 -20.94
CA TYR A 49 2.08 -17.83 -19.73
C TYR A 49 0.69 -18.46 -19.94
N GLY A 50 0.20 -18.53 -21.17
CA GLY A 50 -1.10 -19.14 -21.51
C GLY A 50 -2.32 -18.26 -21.24
N PHE A 51 -2.13 -16.96 -21.00
CA PHE A 51 -3.23 -16.02 -20.76
C PHE A 51 -3.68 -15.34 -22.05
N ASP A 52 -4.38 -16.10 -22.89
CA ASP A 52 -4.95 -15.56 -24.13
C ASP A 52 -6.22 -14.75 -23.86
N ARG A 53 -6.33 -13.60 -24.54
CA ARG A 53 -7.54 -12.76 -24.48
C ARG A 53 -8.70 -13.50 -25.14
N VAL A 54 -9.79 -13.71 -24.39
CA VAL A 54 -11.01 -14.33 -24.89
C VAL A 54 -11.67 -13.45 -25.95
N ARG A 55 -12.03 -14.06 -27.09
CA ARG A 55 -12.73 -13.39 -28.21
C ARG A 55 -14.07 -14.02 -28.56
N ASP A 56 -14.38 -15.17 -27.98
CA ASP A 56 -15.67 -15.83 -28.18
C ASP A 56 -16.76 -15.20 -27.30
N VAL A 57 -18.00 -15.67 -27.48
CA VAL A 57 -19.18 -15.23 -26.72
C VAL A 57 -19.55 -16.26 -25.65
N LYS A 58 -18.60 -17.14 -25.27
CA LYS A 58 -18.88 -18.18 -24.29
C LYS A 58 -18.85 -17.62 -22.89
N GLU A 59 -19.59 -18.28 -22.03
CA GLU A 59 -19.57 -18.07 -20.60
C GLU A 59 -18.51 -18.99 -20.00
N ARG A 60 -17.65 -18.42 -19.12
CA ARG A 60 -16.58 -19.15 -18.44
C ARG A 60 -16.60 -18.79 -16.97
N THR A 61 -16.25 -19.74 -16.11
CA THR A 61 -16.16 -19.50 -14.66
C THR A 61 -14.71 -19.67 -14.23
N GLY A 62 -14.11 -18.61 -13.72
CA GLY A 62 -12.70 -18.60 -13.33
C GLY A 62 -12.48 -17.88 -12.00
N TYR A 63 -11.43 -18.29 -11.30
CA TYR A 63 -10.88 -17.62 -10.15
C TYR A 63 -10.02 -16.46 -10.61
N LEU A 64 -10.36 -15.24 -10.18
CA LEU A 64 -9.60 -14.05 -10.55
C LEU A 64 -8.29 -14.01 -9.75
N ILE A 65 -7.18 -14.38 -10.39
CA ILE A 65 -5.88 -14.47 -9.72
C ILE A 65 -5.11 -13.15 -9.81
N ASN A 66 -5.22 -12.41 -10.91
CA ASN A 66 -4.50 -11.16 -11.11
C ASN A 66 -5.30 -10.16 -11.95
N MET A 67 -4.93 -8.89 -11.89
CA MET A 67 -5.51 -7.85 -12.73
C MET A 67 -4.48 -6.76 -13.01
N HIS A 68 -4.57 -6.10 -14.16
CA HIS A 68 -3.67 -5.01 -14.53
C HIS A 68 -4.35 -3.97 -15.40
N THR A 69 -3.92 -2.72 -15.27
CA THR A 69 -4.27 -1.67 -16.24
C THR A 69 -3.78 -2.03 -17.65
N ALA A 70 -4.56 -1.67 -18.66
CA ALA A 70 -4.30 -1.94 -20.07
C ALA A 70 -4.81 -0.78 -20.96
N GLU A 71 -4.32 -0.73 -22.19
CA GLU A 71 -4.97 0.02 -23.27
C GLU A 71 -5.27 -0.96 -24.41
N ILE A 72 -6.49 -0.90 -24.93
CA ILE A 72 -6.92 -1.72 -26.07
C ILE A 72 -7.40 -0.82 -27.20
N LEU A 73 -7.38 -1.34 -28.43
CA LEU A 73 -7.94 -0.65 -29.58
C LEU A 73 -9.46 -0.85 -29.62
N ASP A 74 -10.21 0.24 -29.69
CA ASP A 74 -11.65 0.21 -29.97
C ASP A 74 -11.94 -0.05 -31.46
N GLU A 75 -13.22 -0.08 -31.83
CA GLU A 75 -13.67 -0.29 -33.21
C GLU A 75 -13.12 0.78 -34.19
N ASP A 76 -12.88 1.99 -33.70
CA ASP A 76 -12.30 3.12 -34.43
C ASP A 76 -10.75 3.11 -34.44
N LYS A 77 -10.13 2.04 -33.93
CA LYS A 77 -8.67 1.88 -33.78
C LYS A 77 -8.02 2.95 -32.92
N ARG A 78 -8.75 3.47 -31.93
CA ARG A 78 -8.24 4.39 -30.91
C ARG A 78 -7.91 3.60 -29.65
N LEU A 79 -6.84 4.01 -28.97
CA LEU A 79 -6.48 3.43 -27.68
C LEU A 79 -7.46 3.91 -26.61
N VAL A 80 -8.15 2.97 -25.98
CA VAL A 80 -9.05 3.20 -24.86
C VAL A 80 -8.52 2.49 -23.60
N ALA A 81 -8.77 3.08 -22.44
CA ALA A 81 -8.39 2.50 -21.17
C ALA A 81 -9.21 1.23 -20.87
N ALA A 82 -8.52 0.19 -20.39
CA ALA A 82 -9.12 -1.08 -20.04
C ALA A 82 -8.42 -1.70 -18.82
N MET A 83 -9.08 -2.66 -18.20
CA MET A 83 -8.52 -3.57 -17.20
C MET A 83 -8.43 -4.96 -17.78
N ASP A 84 -7.25 -5.56 -17.75
CA ASP A 84 -7.07 -6.98 -18.01
C ASP A 84 -7.24 -7.76 -16.71
N TYR A 85 -8.07 -8.80 -16.74
CA TYR A 85 -8.33 -9.72 -15.64
C TYR A 85 -7.88 -11.13 -16.01
N TYR A 86 -7.09 -11.75 -15.14
CA TYR A 86 -6.42 -13.03 -15.36
C TYR A 86 -7.11 -14.11 -14.54
N PHE A 87 -7.61 -15.14 -15.21
CA PHE A 87 -8.45 -16.17 -14.61
C PHE A 87 -7.83 -17.56 -14.71
N ILE A 88 -8.05 -18.36 -13.68
CA ILE A 88 -7.76 -19.79 -13.64
C ILE A 88 -9.09 -20.53 -13.46
N GLU A 89 -9.39 -21.49 -14.33
CA GLU A 89 -10.54 -22.39 -14.22
C GLU A 89 -10.24 -23.56 -13.28
N MET A 90 -11.26 -24.29 -12.81
CA MET A 90 -11.08 -25.43 -11.89
C MET A 90 -10.20 -26.55 -12.47
N ASP A 91 -10.11 -26.66 -13.79
CA ASP A 91 -9.27 -27.64 -14.48
C ASP A 91 -7.83 -27.15 -14.72
N GLY A 92 -7.48 -25.96 -14.22
CA GLY A 92 -6.18 -25.32 -14.42
C GLY A 92 -6.04 -24.56 -15.75
N SER A 93 -7.07 -24.54 -16.59
CA SER A 93 -7.10 -23.74 -17.81
C SER A 93 -7.04 -22.25 -17.49
N ARG A 94 -6.39 -21.48 -18.36
CA ARG A 94 -6.11 -20.06 -18.16
C ARG A 94 -6.79 -19.23 -19.23
N PHE A 95 -7.29 -18.07 -18.85
CA PHE A 95 -7.79 -17.10 -19.83
C PHE A 95 -7.71 -15.67 -19.30
N LYS A 96 -7.71 -14.71 -20.22
CA LYS A 96 -7.71 -13.28 -19.91
C LYS A 96 -8.93 -12.58 -20.49
N ILE A 97 -9.52 -11.64 -19.74
CA ILE A 97 -10.63 -10.80 -20.21
C ILE A 97 -10.27 -9.33 -20.02
N SER A 98 -10.55 -8.52 -21.03
CA SER A 98 -10.38 -7.07 -20.97
C SER A 98 -11.72 -6.37 -20.77
N LEU A 99 -11.79 -5.49 -19.77
CA LEU A 99 -12.93 -4.63 -19.49
C LEU A 99 -12.56 -3.17 -19.80
N THR A 100 -13.18 -2.57 -20.80
CA THR A 100 -13.06 -1.14 -21.06
C THR A 100 -13.81 -0.34 -20.00
N PHE A 101 -13.19 0.69 -19.45
CA PHE A 101 -13.83 1.58 -18.48
C PHE A 101 -13.33 3.01 -18.68
N GLN A 102 -14.23 3.99 -18.65
CA GLN A 102 -13.86 5.39 -18.89
C GLN A 102 -13.26 5.99 -17.62
N PRO A 103 -11.97 6.39 -17.62
CA PRO A 103 -11.40 7.12 -16.50
C PRO A 103 -12.17 8.43 -16.27
N TYR A 104 -12.29 8.86 -15.02
CA TYR A 104 -12.99 10.10 -14.71
C TYR A 104 -12.47 10.76 -13.43
N PHE A 105 -12.75 12.05 -13.30
CA PHE A 105 -12.69 12.78 -12.03
C PHE A 105 -13.84 13.79 -11.94
N LEU A 106 -13.99 14.39 -10.76
CA LEU A 106 -15.09 15.31 -10.47
C LEU A 106 -14.56 16.73 -10.31
N ILE A 107 -15.36 17.73 -10.71
CA ILE A 107 -15.08 19.13 -10.41
C ILE A 107 -16.28 19.79 -9.74
N LEU A 108 -15.99 20.72 -8.83
CA LEU A 108 -16.97 21.59 -8.20
C LEU A 108 -16.95 22.96 -8.90
N ALA A 109 -18.08 23.35 -9.46
CA ALA A 109 -18.26 24.68 -10.04
C ALA A 109 -19.05 25.58 -9.09
N ARG A 110 -18.87 26.90 -9.22
CA ARG A 110 -19.75 27.88 -8.57
C ARG A 110 -21.20 27.62 -8.98
N LYS A 111 -22.11 27.55 -8.00
CA LYS A 111 -23.51 27.10 -8.17
C LYS A 111 -24.25 27.79 -9.32
N GLU A 112 -24.01 29.08 -9.51
CA GLU A 112 -24.67 29.91 -10.53
C GLU A 112 -24.04 29.77 -11.93
N CYS A 113 -22.85 29.18 -12.05
CA CYS A 113 -22.06 29.13 -13.28
C CYS A 113 -21.88 27.70 -13.84
N GLU A 114 -22.62 26.72 -13.30
CA GLU A 114 -22.45 25.30 -13.64
C GLU A 114 -22.61 25.04 -15.15
N GLN A 115 -23.65 25.63 -15.77
CA GLN A 115 -23.94 25.41 -17.19
C GLN A 115 -22.92 26.08 -18.09
N GLU A 116 -22.46 27.28 -17.75
CA GLU A 116 -21.42 28.00 -18.47
C GLU A 116 -20.08 27.25 -18.41
N VAL A 117 -19.72 26.70 -17.23
CA VAL A 117 -18.52 25.87 -17.07
C VAL A 117 -18.61 24.62 -17.93
N ILE A 118 -19.75 23.91 -17.96
CA ILE A 118 -19.96 22.73 -18.81
C ILE A 118 -19.77 23.08 -20.29
N GLN A 119 -20.41 24.14 -20.78
CA GLN A 119 -20.30 24.58 -22.17
C GLN A 119 -18.87 24.99 -22.54
N PHE A 120 -18.19 25.68 -21.63
CA PHE A 120 -16.80 26.09 -21.80
C PHE A 120 -15.87 24.88 -21.90
N LEU A 121 -15.94 23.93 -20.96
CA LEU A 121 -15.10 22.74 -20.94
C LEU A 121 -15.34 21.86 -22.17
N SER A 122 -16.60 21.71 -22.59
CA SER A 122 -16.96 20.97 -23.81
C SER A 122 -16.33 21.58 -25.06
N LYS A 123 -16.26 22.92 -25.17
CA LYS A 123 -15.62 23.60 -26.31
C LYS A 123 -14.10 23.58 -26.23
N ARG A 124 -13.53 23.85 -25.05
CA ARG A 124 -12.08 23.96 -24.84
C ARG A 124 -11.37 22.62 -25.03
N PHE A 125 -11.96 21.54 -24.52
CA PHE A 125 -11.40 20.19 -24.56
C PHE A 125 -12.16 19.28 -25.53
N ALA A 126 -12.69 19.86 -26.61
CA ALA A 126 -13.36 19.13 -27.67
C ALA A 126 -12.42 18.07 -28.26
N GLY A 127 -12.87 16.80 -28.28
CA GLY A 127 -12.08 15.67 -28.73
C GLY A 127 -11.21 15.01 -27.65
N THR A 128 -11.01 15.65 -26.49
CA THR A 128 -10.29 15.07 -25.34
C THR A 128 -11.23 14.58 -24.25
N ILE A 129 -12.21 15.41 -23.85
CA ILE A 129 -13.26 14.98 -22.92
C ILE A 129 -14.28 14.16 -23.72
N HIS A 130 -14.49 12.92 -23.30
CA HIS A 130 -15.44 12.04 -23.95
C HIS A 130 -16.88 12.34 -23.53
N LYS A 131 -17.11 12.51 -22.22
CA LYS A 131 -18.45 12.73 -21.66
C LYS A 131 -18.42 13.66 -20.46
N ILE A 132 -19.40 14.55 -20.38
CA ILE A 132 -19.64 15.43 -19.23
C ILE A 132 -21.03 15.15 -18.68
N THR A 133 -21.13 14.86 -17.38
CA THR A 133 -22.40 14.62 -16.69
C THR A 133 -22.41 15.30 -15.33
N VAL A 134 -23.56 15.82 -14.90
CA VAL A 134 -23.72 16.31 -13.53
C VAL A 134 -24.21 15.16 -12.65
N ILE A 135 -23.57 14.99 -11.50
CA ILE A 135 -23.91 13.97 -10.50
C ILE A 135 -24.09 14.61 -9.12
N GLU A 136 -24.80 13.92 -8.23
CA GLU A 136 -25.00 14.31 -6.84
C GLU A 136 -24.32 13.31 -5.90
N LYS A 137 -23.55 13.83 -4.94
CA LYS A 137 -22.79 13.06 -3.96
C LYS A 137 -23.07 13.60 -2.55
N GLU A 138 -22.99 12.71 -1.56
CA GLU A 138 -22.91 13.12 -0.16
C GLU A 138 -21.52 13.73 0.08
N ASP A 139 -21.47 15.01 0.44
CA ASP A 139 -20.24 15.68 0.85
C ASP A 139 -20.33 15.97 2.34
N LEU A 140 -19.51 15.29 3.13
CA LEU A 140 -19.57 15.39 4.59
C LEU A 140 -19.10 16.76 5.10
N ASP A 141 -18.39 17.52 4.25
CA ASP A 141 -18.00 18.91 4.52
C ASP A 141 -19.09 19.92 4.12
N LEU A 142 -20.14 19.48 3.40
CA LEU A 142 -21.27 20.34 3.07
C LEU A 142 -22.06 20.66 4.35
N LEU A 143 -22.23 21.95 4.60
CA LEU A 143 -23.02 22.45 5.72
C LEU A 143 -24.45 21.91 5.63
N ASN A 144 -24.94 21.36 6.75
CA ASN A 144 -26.27 20.76 6.86
C ASN A 144 -26.52 19.57 5.91
N HIS A 145 -25.49 18.83 5.49
CA HIS A 145 -25.64 17.61 4.66
C HIS A 145 -26.60 16.57 5.29
N LEU A 146 -26.64 16.48 6.63
CA LEU A 146 -27.55 15.57 7.36
C LEU A 146 -29.04 15.80 7.08
N SER A 147 -29.43 16.97 6.57
CA SER A 147 -30.81 17.25 6.15
C SER A 147 -31.23 16.54 4.84
N GLY A 148 -30.28 15.87 4.16
CA GLY A 148 -30.44 15.28 2.84
C GLY A 148 -29.95 16.17 1.70
N LEU A 149 -29.28 17.29 2.00
CA LEU A 149 -28.62 18.13 1.02
C LEU A 149 -27.42 17.42 0.42
N LYS A 150 -27.39 17.34 -0.92
CA LYS A 150 -26.30 16.74 -1.68
C LYS A 150 -25.51 17.79 -2.43
N GLN A 151 -24.21 17.53 -2.60
CA GLN A 151 -23.34 18.37 -3.41
C GLN A 151 -23.41 17.94 -4.87
N ARG A 152 -23.62 18.91 -5.77
CA ARG A 152 -23.57 18.70 -7.22
C ARG A 152 -22.14 18.82 -7.72
N TYR A 153 -21.70 17.85 -8.50
CA TYR A 153 -20.39 17.81 -9.15
C TYR A 153 -20.54 17.58 -10.65
N ILE A 154 -19.61 18.12 -11.43
CA ILE A 154 -19.49 17.83 -12.87
C ILE A 154 -18.47 16.70 -13.02
N LYS A 155 -18.93 15.52 -13.46
CA LYS A 155 -18.10 14.36 -13.78
C LYS A 155 -17.57 14.48 -15.21
N LEU A 156 -16.25 14.49 -15.36
CA LEU A 156 -15.55 14.49 -16.65
C LEU A 156 -15.02 13.09 -16.92
N SER A 157 -15.47 12.44 -18.01
CA SER A 157 -15.04 11.09 -18.40
C SER A 157 -14.22 11.14 -19.68
N PHE A 158 -13.22 10.26 -19.78
CA PHE A 158 -12.20 10.24 -20.82
C PHE A 158 -12.15 8.87 -21.51
N MET A 159 -11.55 8.80 -22.71
CA MET A 159 -11.31 7.50 -23.36
C MET A 159 -10.04 6.83 -22.86
N SER A 160 -9.01 7.61 -22.51
CA SER A 160 -7.73 7.11 -22.00
C SER A 160 -7.27 7.83 -20.72
N GLN A 161 -6.41 7.17 -19.95
CA GLN A 161 -5.79 7.80 -18.77
C GLN A 161 -4.90 8.99 -19.16
N ASN A 162 -4.23 8.91 -20.30
CA ASN A 162 -3.36 9.98 -20.79
C ASN A 162 -4.12 11.29 -21.05
N GLU A 163 -5.29 11.21 -21.67
CA GLU A 163 -6.16 12.37 -21.89
C GLU A 163 -6.69 12.96 -20.58
N MET A 164 -7.11 12.09 -19.66
CA MET A 164 -7.54 12.49 -18.32
C MET A 164 -6.44 13.29 -17.60
N MET A 165 -5.20 12.79 -17.63
CA MET A 165 -4.06 13.41 -16.97
C MET A 165 -3.71 14.79 -17.55
N LYS A 166 -3.85 14.96 -18.87
CA LYS A 166 -3.65 16.26 -19.54
C LYS A 166 -4.65 17.31 -19.04
N VAL A 167 -5.94 16.97 -19.04
CA VAL A 167 -6.99 17.89 -18.57
C VAL A 167 -6.91 18.12 -17.07
N ARG A 168 -6.61 17.08 -16.28
CA ARG A 168 -6.40 17.17 -14.83
C ARG A 168 -5.33 18.21 -14.48
N LYS A 169 -4.19 18.21 -15.18
CA LYS A 169 -3.09 19.15 -14.93
C LYS A 169 -3.53 20.61 -15.11
N GLU A 170 -4.28 20.89 -16.16
CA GLU A 170 -4.80 22.25 -16.42
C GLU A 170 -5.82 22.68 -15.37
N ILE A 171 -6.80 21.82 -15.07
CA ILE A 171 -7.85 22.12 -14.09
C ILE A 171 -7.28 22.29 -12.68
N LEU A 172 -6.41 21.38 -12.23
CA LEU A 172 -5.78 21.46 -10.91
C LEU A 172 -4.97 22.76 -10.77
N THR A 173 -4.26 23.17 -11.83
CA THR A 173 -3.54 24.46 -11.84
C THR A 173 -4.48 25.65 -11.69
N ALA A 174 -5.64 25.62 -12.36
CA ALA A 174 -6.65 26.66 -12.24
C ALA A 174 -7.27 26.69 -10.83
N VAL A 175 -7.67 25.54 -10.30
CA VAL A 175 -8.24 25.39 -8.95
C VAL A 175 -7.28 25.92 -7.89
N ASN A 176 -6.00 25.58 -7.95
CA ASN A 176 -5.00 26.07 -7.00
C ASN A 176 -4.86 27.60 -7.04
N LYS A 177 -4.87 28.20 -8.25
CA LYS A 177 -4.87 29.65 -8.40
C LYS A 177 -6.14 30.30 -7.84
N ASN A 178 -7.30 29.69 -8.07
CA ASN A 178 -8.59 30.18 -7.59
C ASN A 178 -8.67 30.13 -6.06
N LYS A 179 -8.22 29.03 -5.43
CA LYS A 179 -8.16 28.89 -3.96
C LYS A 179 -7.24 29.94 -3.33
N GLU A 180 -6.06 30.17 -3.90
CA GLU A 180 -5.15 31.20 -3.39
C GLU A 180 -5.69 32.62 -3.57
N ARG A 181 -6.46 32.87 -4.64
CA ARG A 181 -7.16 34.14 -4.83
C ARG A 181 -8.28 34.33 -3.80
N GLU A 182 -9.14 33.34 -3.59
CA GLU A 182 -10.23 33.41 -2.62
C GLU A 182 -9.71 33.60 -1.18
N LYS A 183 -8.61 32.94 -0.81
CA LYS A 183 -7.95 33.19 0.49
C LYS A 183 -7.50 34.65 0.65
N LYS A 184 -6.88 35.23 -0.38
CA LYS A 184 -6.45 36.65 -0.36
C LYS A 184 -7.63 37.60 -0.27
N ASP A 185 -8.69 37.31 -1.01
CA ASP A 185 -9.92 38.12 -1.00
C ASP A 185 -10.61 38.05 0.37
N GLN A 186 -10.64 36.88 1.01
CA GLN A 186 -11.13 36.71 2.39
C GLN A 186 -10.30 37.50 3.40
N ILE A 187 -8.97 37.38 3.37
CA ILE A 187 -8.07 38.14 4.25
C ILE A 187 -8.26 39.64 4.05
N TYR A 188 -8.35 40.09 2.78
CA TYR A 188 -8.62 41.49 2.47
C TYR A 188 -9.98 41.95 2.99
N ALA A 189 -11.02 41.13 2.81
CA ALA A 189 -12.36 41.41 3.31
C ALA A 189 -12.41 41.48 4.85
N GLU A 190 -11.71 40.58 5.55
CA GLU A 190 -11.58 40.61 7.01
C GLU A 190 -10.77 41.83 7.48
N MET A 191 -9.68 42.18 6.81
CA MET A 191 -8.93 43.40 7.09
C MET A 191 -9.77 44.66 6.84
N LEU A 192 -10.57 44.67 5.77
CA LEU A 192 -11.49 45.76 5.44
C LEU A 192 -12.63 45.85 6.46
N ALA A 193 -13.18 44.72 6.90
CA ALA A 193 -14.21 44.63 7.94
C ALA A 193 -13.68 45.08 9.31
N ASN A 194 -12.40 44.81 9.62
CA ASN A 194 -11.73 45.28 10.82
C ASN A 194 -11.29 46.76 10.73
N ALA A 195 -11.14 47.31 9.52
CA ALA A 195 -10.67 48.69 9.29
C ALA A 195 -11.79 49.72 9.01
N LEU A 196 -13.01 49.31 8.61
CA LEU A 196 -14.09 50.23 8.26
C LEU A 196 -15.46 49.82 8.83
N THR A 197 -15.90 50.51 9.88
CA THR A 197 -17.31 50.90 10.06
C THR A 197 -17.62 52.11 9.16
N SER A 198 -17.53 51.98 7.85
CA SER A 198 -18.14 52.94 6.92
C SER A 198 -18.33 52.33 5.54
N ALA A 199 -19.55 52.42 5.02
CA ALA A 199 -19.92 52.01 3.68
C ALA A 199 -19.20 52.83 2.60
N ALA A 200 -18.64 52.16 1.60
CA ALA A 200 -18.74 52.56 0.18
C ALA A 200 -18.14 51.49 -0.75
N ALA A 201 -19.03 50.96 -1.60
CA ALA A 201 -18.87 50.52 -2.99
C ALA A 201 -17.51 49.99 -3.50
N ILE A 202 -17.55 48.80 -4.09
CA ILE A 202 -16.66 48.43 -5.21
C ILE A 202 -17.54 47.95 -6.37
N GLU A 203 -17.54 48.74 -7.45
CA GLU A 203 -18.06 48.37 -8.77
C GLU A 203 -17.21 47.22 -9.36
N HIS A 204 -17.85 46.09 -9.66
CA HIS A 204 -17.21 45.02 -10.42
C HIS A 204 -17.21 45.36 -11.91
N SER A 205 -16.02 45.69 -12.43
CA SER A 205 -15.76 45.71 -13.87
C SER A 205 -16.04 44.34 -14.48
N LYS A 206 -16.88 44.31 -15.52
CA LYS A 206 -17.14 43.14 -16.38
C LYS A 206 -15.85 42.75 -17.10
N LYS A 207 -15.01 41.95 -16.46
CA LYS A 207 -13.93 41.20 -17.13
C LYS A 207 -14.57 40.04 -17.89
N THR A 208 -14.13 39.86 -19.13
CA THR A 208 -14.35 38.67 -19.95
C THR A 208 -14.15 37.44 -19.08
N THR A 209 -15.22 36.72 -18.75
CA THR A 209 -15.22 35.71 -17.70
C THR A 209 -14.47 34.48 -18.20
N ASP A 210 -13.21 34.31 -17.79
CA ASP A 210 -12.54 33.02 -17.94
C ASP A 210 -13.28 32.03 -17.05
N HIS A 211 -14.07 31.14 -17.65
CA HIS A 211 -14.90 30.20 -16.90
C HIS A 211 -14.07 29.20 -16.08
N MET A 212 -12.75 29.08 -16.32
CA MET A 212 -11.85 28.35 -15.40
C MET A 212 -11.82 28.95 -13.99
N GLU A 213 -12.06 30.26 -13.85
CA GLU A 213 -12.10 30.94 -12.55
C GLU A 213 -13.31 30.53 -11.69
N ASN A 214 -14.31 29.89 -12.30
CA ASN A 214 -15.52 29.41 -11.63
C ASN A 214 -15.41 27.95 -11.16
N ILE A 215 -14.27 27.29 -11.39
CA ILE A 215 -13.99 25.95 -10.88
C ILE A 215 -13.34 26.09 -9.50
N LEU A 216 -14.06 25.66 -8.46
CA LEU A 216 -13.70 25.85 -7.06
C LEU A 216 -12.86 24.69 -6.51
N ASP A 217 -13.14 23.47 -6.96
CA ASP A 217 -12.47 22.28 -6.47
C ASP A 217 -12.41 21.17 -7.52
N ILE A 218 -11.48 20.25 -7.34
CA ILE A 218 -11.32 19.01 -8.11
C ILE A 218 -11.26 17.84 -7.13
N ARG A 219 -12.05 16.80 -7.35
CA ARG A 219 -12.20 15.65 -6.45
C ARG A 219 -11.95 14.34 -7.18
N GLU A 220 -11.50 13.34 -6.44
CA GLU A 220 -11.27 11.96 -6.92
C GLU A 220 -10.33 11.87 -8.15
N HIS A 221 -9.37 12.80 -8.28
CA HIS A 221 -8.54 13.00 -9.47
C HIS A 221 -7.20 12.25 -9.45
N ASP A 222 -6.87 11.70 -8.28
CA ASP A 222 -5.65 10.97 -7.95
C ASP A 222 -5.93 9.50 -7.59
N VAL A 223 -7.17 9.05 -7.76
CA VAL A 223 -7.55 7.63 -7.62
C VAL A 223 -6.89 6.82 -8.74
N PRO A 224 -6.06 5.79 -8.42
CA PRO A 224 -5.47 4.93 -9.43
C PRO A 224 -6.55 4.26 -10.28
N TYR A 225 -6.30 4.11 -11.58
CA TYR A 225 -7.33 3.61 -12.50
C TYR A 225 -7.78 2.19 -12.19
N HIS A 226 -6.89 1.26 -11.87
CA HIS A 226 -7.27 -0.11 -11.48
C HIS A 226 -8.10 -0.14 -10.19
N VAL A 227 -7.77 0.70 -9.22
CA VAL A 227 -8.57 0.89 -7.99
C VAL A 227 -9.96 1.41 -8.34
N ARG A 228 -10.04 2.42 -9.21
CA ARG A 228 -11.32 2.97 -9.69
C ARG A 228 -12.20 1.90 -10.30
N VAL A 229 -11.68 1.14 -11.27
CA VAL A 229 -12.48 0.12 -11.96
C VAL A 229 -12.93 -0.97 -10.98
N SER A 230 -12.05 -1.40 -10.08
CA SER A 230 -12.36 -2.42 -9.07
C SER A 230 -13.47 -1.98 -8.13
N ILE A 231 -13.45 -0.72 -7.67
CA ILE A 231 -14.51 -0.14 -6.82
C ILE A 231 -15.83 -0.02 -7.58
N ASP A 232 -15.80 0.64 -8.75
CA ASP A 232 -17.01 0.97 -9.50
C ASP A 232 -17.70 -0.29 -10.06
N MET A 233 -16.93 -1.32 -10.42
CA MET A 233 -17.43 -2.57 -10.98
C MET A 233 -17.59 -3.68 -9.94
N GLN A 234 -17.11 -3.47 -8.70
CA GLN A 234 -17.09 -4.46 -7.62
C GLN A 234 -16.38 -5.78 -8.01
N ILE A 235 -15.24 -5.66 -8.71
CA ILE A 235 -14.42 -6.79 -9.14
C ILE A 235 -13.15 -6.81 -8.29
N PHE A 236 -12.90 -7.91 -7.59
CA PHE A 236 -11.81 -8.07 -6.63
C PHE A 236 -11.06 -9.38 -6.88
N CYS A 237 -9.73 -9.34 -6.83
CA CYS A 237 -8.91 -10.55 -6.91
C CYS A 237 -9.21 -11.51 -5.75
N GLY A 238 -8.88 -12.78 -5.94
CA GLY A 238 -9.10 -13.82 -4.94
C GLY A 238 -10.52 -14.35 -4.87
N THR A 239 -11.37 -14.04 -5.87
CA THR A 239 -12.80 -14.38 -5.93
C THR A 239 -13.14 -15.07 -7.25
N TRP A 240 -14.12 -15.97 -7.22
CA TRP A 240 -14.67 -16.60 -8.42
C TRP A 240 -15.66 -15.70 -9.15
N TYR A 241 -15.52 -15.62 -10.48
CA TYR A 241 -16.47 -14.94 -11.35
C TYR A 241 -16.88 -15.84 -12.50
N THR A 242 -18.17 -15.84 -12.82
CA THR A 242 -18.65 -16.23 -14.14
C THR A 242 -18.62 -15.01 -15.04
N VAL A 243 -17.88 -15.08 -16.15
CA VAL A 243 -17.75 -13.99 -17.10
C VAL A 243 -18.38 -14.38 -18.42
N LYS A 244 -19.33 -13.54 -18.87
CA LYS A 244 -19.97 -13.67 -20.18
C LYS A 244 -19.39 -12.63 -21.12
N SER A 245 -18.53 -13.07 -22.01
CA SER A 245 -18.00 -12.25 -23.10
C SER A 245 -19.11 -11.96 -24.12
N ARG A 246 -19.15 -10.75 -24.66
CA ARG A 246 -20.17 -10.29 -25.61
C ARG A 246 -19.56 -9.72 -26.90
N GLY A 247 -18.46 -10.33 -27.37
CA GLY A 247 -17.76 -9.86 -28.56
C GLY A 247 -17.08 -8.52 -28.31
N THR A 248 -17.56 -7.45 -28.96
CA THR A 248 -17.04 -6.07 -28.76
C THR A 248 -17.76 -5.31 -27.64
N GLU A 249 -18.86 -5.82 -27.11
CA GLU A 249 -19.54 -5.23 -25.96
C GLU A 249 -18.82 -5.52 -24.63
N THR A 250 -19.10 -4.69 -23.63
CA THR A 250 -18.57 -4.82 -22.28
C THR A 250 -18.90 -6.21 -21.68
N PRO A 251 -17.88 -6.98 -21.20
CA PRO A 251 -18.12 -8.26 -20.57
C PRO A 251 -18.90 -8.11 -19.26
N VAL A 252 -19.73 -9.12 -18.95
CA VAL A 252 -20.53 -9.14 -17.73
C VAL A 252 -19.90 -10.11 -16.73
N PHE A 253 -19.54 -9.61 -15.55
CA PHE A 253 -18.99 -10.38 -14.45
C PHE A 253 -20.08 -10.69 -13.43
N THR A 254 -20.22 -11.96 -13.05
CA THR A 254 -21.14 -12.41 -11.99
C THR A 254 -20.31 -13.07 -10.91
N LYS A 255 -20.27 -12.48 -9.71
CA LYS A 255 -19.56 -13.03 -8.56
C LYS A 255 -20.17 -14.37 -8.14
N ARG A 256 -19.34 -15.35 -7.80
CA ARG A 256 -19.73 -16.72 -7.42
C ARG A 256 -19.31 -17.02 -5.98
N ASP A 257 -20.05 -16.45 -5.02
CA ASP A 257 -19.84 -16.68 -3.59
C ASP A 257 -20.17 -18.12 -3.14
N ASP A 258 -20.86 -18.88 -4.00
CA ASP A 258 -21.17 -20.29 -3.80
C ASP A 258 -19.97 -21.23 -3.99
N ILE A 259 -18.90 -20.77 -4.68
CA ILE A 259 -17.67 -21.54 -4.88
C ILE A 259 -16.64 -21.10 -3.83
N ILE A 260 -16.46 -21.93 -2.81
CA ILE A 260 -15.57 -21.66 -1.67
C ILE A 260 -14.15 -22.18 -1.92
N GLU A 261 -14.05 -23.33 -2.59
CA GLU A 261 -12.77 -23.95 -2.92
C GLU A 261 -11.97 -23.07 -3.87
N ARG A 262 -10.71 -22.84 -3.53
CA ARG A 262 -9.78 -22.05 -4.35
C ARG A 262 -9.02 -23.01 -5.26
N PRO A 263 -8.72 -22.63 -6.51
CA PRO A 263 -7.85 -23.46 -7.33
C PRO A 263 -6.43 -23.39 -6.76
N ASP A 264 -5.63 -24.42 -7.01
CA ASP A 264 -4.22 -24.43 -6.66
C ASP A 264 -3.42 -23.72 -7.77
N PRO A 265 -2.96 -22.47 -7.57
CA PRO A 265 -2.07 -21.86 -8.54
C PRO A 265 -0.71 -22.55 -8.48
N ILE A 266 -0.09 -22.72 -9.65
CA ILE A 266 1.32 -23.07 -9.72
C ILE A 266 2.18 -21.98 -9.08
N VAL A 267 2.88 -22.33 -7.99
CA VAL A 267 3.76 -21.46 -7.22
C VAL A 267 5.20 -21.91 -7.38
N LEU A 268 6.06 -21.00 -7.85
CA LEU A 268 7.51 -21.18 -7.91
C LEU A 268 8.18 -20.30 -6.85
N ALA A 269 8.79 -20.90 -5.83
CA ALA A 269 9.61 -20.19 -4.86
C ALA A 269 11.08 -20.45 -5.15
N PHE A 270 11.92 -19.42 -5.26
CA PHE A 270 13.35 -19.61 -5.55
C PHE A 270 14.25 -18.72 -4.69
N ASP A 271 15.50 -19.15 -4.61
CA ASP A 271 16.62 -18.48 -3.95
C ASP A 271 17.91 -18.74 -4.74
N ILE A 272 18.82 -17.77 -4.77
CA ILE A 272 20.10 -17.90 -5.48
C ILE A 272 21.30 -17.83 -4.52
N GLU A 273 22.32 -18.61 -4.85
CA GLU A 273 23.64 -18.50 -4.21
C GLU A 273 24.64 -17.94 -5.21
N THR A 274 25.46 -17.00 -4.75
CA THR A 274 26.38 -16.24 -5.60
C THR A 274 27.79 -16.24 -5.04
N THR A 275 28.79 -16.16 -5.93
CA THR A 275 30.16 -15.90 -5.48
C THR A 275 30.25 -14.53 -4.84
N LYS A 276 31.26 -14.34 -3.98
CA LYS A 276 31.58 -13.04 -3.44
C LYS A 276 33.05 -12.92 -3.08
N LEU A 277 33.54 -11.70 -3.14
CA LEU A 277 34.83 -11.36 -2.55
C LEU A 277 34.77 -11.41 -1.02
N PRO A 278 35.87 -11.78 -0.32
CA PRO A 278 35.90 -11.83 1.14
C PRO A 278 35.54 -10.48 1.77
N LEU A 279 34.68 -10.52 2.80
CA LEU A 279 34.20 -9.36 3.57
C LEU A 279 33.48 -8.28 2.75
N LYS A 280 33.03 -8.61 1.54
CA LYS A 280 32.22 -7.74 0.67
C LYS A 280 30.86 -8.37 0.36
N PHE A 281 29.91 -7.53 -0.02
CA PHE A 281 28.68 -8.01 -0.65
C PHE A 281 28.96 -8.52 -2.07
N PRO A 282 28.16 -9.48 -2.57
CA PRO A 282 28.21 -9.90 -3.97
C PRO A 282 27.99 -8.72 -4.92
N ASP A 283 28.76 -8.65 -6.01
CA ASP A 283 28.62 -7.66 -7.07
C ASP A 283 28.30 -8.34 -8.41
N SER A 284 27.07 -8.18 -8.89
CA SER A 284 26.58 -8.76 -10.15
C SER A 284 27.43 -8.46 -11.39
N GLN A 285 28.27 -7.42 -11.38
CA GLN A 285 29.17 -7.12 -12.50
C GLN A 285 30.38 -8.06 -12.56
N THR A 286 30.81 -8.60 -11.41
CA THR A 286 32.04 -9.40 -11.30
C THR A 286 31.81 -10.81 -10.80
N ASP A 287 30.87 -10.99 -9.89
CA ASP A 287 30.50 -12.26 -9.29
C ASP A 287 29.51 -13.03 -10.16
N GLN A 288 29.46 -14.35 -9.95
CA GLN A 288 28.65 -15.29 -10.71
C GLN A 288 27.62 -16.00 -9.82
N ILE A 289 26.53 -16.48 -10.43
CA ILE A 289 25.57 -17.37 -9.78
C ILE A 289 26.17 -18.78 -9.75
N MET A 290 26.21 -19.38 -8.57
CA MET A 290 26.71 -20.74 -8.38
C MET A 290 25.59 -21.78 -8.27
N MET A 291 24.44 -21.40 -7.69
CA MET A 291 23.27 -22.26 -7.56
C MET A 291 21.98 -21.46 -7.67
N ILE A 292 20.93 -22.06 -8.24
CA ILE A 292 19.55 -21.59 -8.13
C ILE A 292 18.74 -22.75 -7.58
N SER A 293 18.24 -22.59 -6.36
CA SER A 293 17.34 -23.56 -5.73
C SER A 293 15.92 -23.05 -5.83
N TYR A 294 14.97 -23.94 -6.15
CA TYR A 294 13.58 -23.56 -6.26
C TYR A 294 12.63 -24.73 -5.99
N MET A 295 11.42 -24.40 -5.56
CA MET A 295 10.33 -25.35 -5.40
C MET A 295 9.16 -24.97 -6.29
N ILE A 296 8.54 -25.98 -6.91
CA ILE A 296 7.33 -25.86 -7.70
C ILE A 296 6.31 -26.83 -7.13
N ASP A 297 5.24 -26.30 -6.53
CA ASP A 297 4.12 -27.08 -5.98
C ASP A 297 4.54 -28.27 -5.08
N GLY A 298 5.62 -28.09 -4.31
CA GLY A 298 6.16 -29.09 -3.38
C GLY A 298 7.32 -29.94 -3.92
N GLN A 299 7.56 -29.95 -5.24
CA GLN A 299 8.75 -30.57 -5.83
C GLN A 299 9.92 -29.58 -5.84
N GLY A 300 11.05 -29.97 -5.26
CA GLY A 300 12.28 -29.20 -5.27
C GLY A 300 13.13 -29.44 -6.51
N TYR A 301 13.85 -28.41 -6.92
CA TYR A 301 14.84 -28.44 -7.98
C TYR A 301 16.07 -27.60 -7.57
N LEU A 302 17.23 -28.02 -8.04
CA LEU A 302 18.48 -27.30 -7.84
C LEU A 302 19.25 -27.27 -9.16
N ILE A 303 19.59 -26.08 -9.65
CA ILE A 303 20.50 -25.94 -10.79
C ILE A 303 21.86 -25.50 -10.25
N THR A 304 22.95 -26.16 -10.67
CA THR A 304 24.31 -25.86 -10.23
C THR A 304 25.20 -25.43 -11.40
N ASN A 305 26.12 -24.48 -11.15
CA ASN A 305 27.12 -24.05 -12.13
C ASN A 305 28.44 -24.81 -11.91
N ARG A 306 28.80 -25.70 -12.84
CA ARG A 306 30.00 -26.54 -12.76
C ARG A 306 31.33 -25.80 -12.97
N GLU A 307 31.31 -24.52 -13.35
CA GLU A 307 32.52 -23.68 -13.31
C GLU A 307 32.98 -23.38 -11.88
N ILE A 308 32.06 -23.41 -10.91
CA ILE A 308 32.30 -23.03 -9.51
C ILE A 308 32.15 -24.23 -8.59
N ILE A 309 31.06 -24.98 -8.74
CA ILE A 309 30.82 -26.21 -7.99
C ILE A 309 31.83 -27.26 -8.47
N SER A 310 32.54 -27.94 -7.58
CA SER A 310 33.65 -28.83 -7.98
C SER A 310 33.23 -30.25 -8.41
N VAL A 311 32.13 -30.76 -7.86
CA VAL A 311 31.58 -32.10 -8.16
C VAL A 311 30.10 -32.02 -8.52
N ASP A 312 29.62 -32.90 -9.41
CA ASP A 312 28.20 -33.06 -9.70
C ASP A 312 27.45 -33.40 -8.40
N VAL A 313 26.38 -32.67 -8.13
CA VAL A 313 25.52 -32.88 -6.96
C VAL A 313 24.45 -33.89 -7.35
N GLU A 314 24.25 -34.92 -6.52
CA GLU A 314 23.24 -35.96 -6.75
C GLU A 314 21.87 -35.50 -6.22
N ASP A 315 20.79 -36.07 -6.78
CA ASP A 315 19.43 -35.90 -6.25
C ASP A 315 19.37 -36.30 -4.77
N PHE A 316 18.70 -35.48 -3.96
CA PHE A 316 18.65 -35.67 -2.51
C PHE A 316 17.36 -35.15 -1.90
N GLU A 317 17.15 -35.45 -0.63
CA GLU A 317 15.99 -35.02 0.14
C GLU A 317 16.42 -34.09 1.28
N TYR A 318 15.74 -32.95 1.39
CA TYR A 318 15.78 -32.04 2.53
C TYR A 318 14.36 -31.85 3.09
N THR A 319 14.00 -32.70 4.05
CA THR A 319 12.70 -32.67 4.73
C THR A 319 12.91 -32.31 6.21
N PRO A 320 12.90 -31.02 6.59
CA PRO A 320 13.13 -30.60 7.97
C PRO A 320 12.01 -31.06 8.92
N LYS A 321 10.80 -31.29 8.38
CA LYS A 321 9.65 -31.86 9.08
C LYS A 321 8.78 -32.66 8.11
N PRO A 322 8.00 -33.65 8.59
CA PRO A 322 7.07 -34.40 7.74
C PRO A 322 6.09 -33.52 6.94
N GLU A 323 5.66 -32.38 7.49
CA GLU A 323 4.78 -31.44 6.78
C GLU A 323 5.48 -30.54 5.74
N PHE A 324 6.81 -30.59 5.67
CA PHE A 324 7.67 -29.77 4.81
C PHE A 324 8.59 -30.68 3.99
N GLU A 325 8.01 -31.47 3.11
CA GLU A 325 8.74 -32.38 2.23
C GLU A 325 9.55 -31.59 1.18
N GLY A 326 10.79 -32.01 0.93
CA GLY A 326 11.66 -31.35 -0.02
C GLY A 326 12.50 -32.37 -0.78
N GLN A 327 11.92 -33.03 -1.77
CA GLN A 327 12.67 -33.88 -2.70
C GLN A 327 13.27 -33.00 -3.79
N PHE A 328 14.57 -33.10 -4.05
CA PHE A 328 15.28 -32.23 -5.00
C PHE A 328 15.83 -33.02 -6.18
N ILE A 329 15.42 -32.61 -7.38
CA ILE A 329 16.02 -33.02 -8.65
C ILE A 329 17.10 -32.01 -9.03
N VAL A 330 18.31 -32.49 -9.30
CA VAL A 330 19.47 -31.64 -9.54
C VAL A 330 19.82 -31.59 -11.04
N PHE A 331 20.01 -30.38 -11.54
CA PHE A 331 20.52 -30.09 -12.87
C PHE A 331 21.94 -29.53 -12.76
N ASN A 332 22.94 -30.34 -13.08
CA ASN A 332 24.34 -29.94 -13.09
C ASN A 332 24.71 -29.35 -14.45
N GLU A 333 24.71 -28.02 -14.55
CA GLU A 333 24.91 -27.29 -15.82
C GLU A 333 26.37 -26.87 -16.01
N GLU A 334 26.85 -26.92 -17.25
CA GLU A 334 28.27 -26.76 -17.57
C GLU A 334 28.85 -25.39 -17.16
N ASN A 335 28.04 -24.33 -17.20
CA ASN A 335 28.45 -22.95 -16.93
C ASN A 335 27.25 -22.07 -16.50
N GLU A 336 27.53 -20.81 -16.14
CA GLU A 336 26.51 -19.84 -15.68
C GLU A 336 25.42 -19.58 -16.75
N LEU A 337 25.76 -19.56 -18.04
CA LEU A 337 24.79 -19.35 -19.13
C LEU A 337 23.80 -20.52 -19.21
N ALA A 338 24.30 -21.76 -19.18
CA ALA A 338 23.47 -22.95 -19.18
C ALA A 338 22.57 -23.01 -17.94
N LEU A 339 23.08 -22.60 -16.77
CA LEU A 339 22.29 -22.50 -15.54
C LEU A 339 21.12 -21.51 -15.67
N ILE A 340 21.36 -20.29 -16.16
CA ILE A 340 20.30 -19.28 -16.31
C ILE A 340 19.31 -19.69 -17.40
N GLN A 341 19.79 -20.22 -18.53
CA GLN A 341 18.92 -20.71 -19.59
C GLN A 341 18.02 -21.85 -19.11
N LYS A 342 18.57 -22.82 -18.37
CA LYS A 342 17.81 -23.93 -17.78
C LYS A 342 16.72 -23.43 -16.84
N PHE A 343 17.01 -22.40 -16.03
CA PHE A 343 16.03 -21.77 -15.17
C PHE A 343 14.90 -21.12 -15.97
N PHE A 344 15.24 -20.32 -16.99
CA PHE A 344 14.25 -19.65 -17.85
C PHE A 344 13.40 -20.64 -18.65
N ASP A 345 14.00 -21.69 -19.20
CA ASP A 345 13.32 -22.75 -19.93
C ASP A 345 12.30 -23.45 -19.02
N HIS A 346 12.71 -23.84 -17.81
CA HIS A 346 11.83 -24.52 -16.88
C HIS A 346 10.66 -23.61 -16.41
N ILE A 347 10.93 -22.31 -16.24
CA ILE A 347 9.87 -21.32 -15.99
C ILE A 347 8.86 -21.29 -17.14
N MET A 348 9.32 -21.33 -18.39
CA MET A 348 8.44 -21.30 -19.57
C MET A 348 7.71 -22.63 -19.83
N ASP A 349 8.28 -23.74 -19.40
CA ASP A 349 7.64 -25.06 -19.44
C ASP A 349 6.47 -25.13 -18.44
N VAL A 350 6.71 -24.68 -17.20
CA VAL A 350 5.75 -24.76 -16.10
C VAL A 350 4.74 -23.61 -16.11
N LYS A 351 5.19 -22.42 -16.54
CA LYS A 351 4.44 -21.16 -16.56
C LYS A 351 3.82 -20.85 -15.18
N PRO A 352 4.63 -20.57 -14.14
CA PRO A 352 4.11 -20.28 -12.80
C PRO A 352 3.16 -19.09 -12.81
N HIS A 353 2.14 -19.13 -11.95
CA HIS A 353 1.27 -17.97 -11.73
C HIS A 353 1.86 -17.02 -10.70
N ILE A 354 2.64 -17.57 -9.76
CA ILE A 354 3.19 -16.86 -8.61
C ILE A 354 4.66 -17.21 -8.47
N PHE A 355 5.49 -16.18 -8.42
CA PHE A 355 6.90 -16.28 -8.07
C PHE A 355 7.07 -15.80 -6.63
N VAL A 356 7.85 -16.53 -5.84
CA VAL A 356 8.08 -16.25 -4.44
C VAL A 356 9.58 -16.18 -4.19
N THR A 357 10.01 -15.21 -3.41
CA THR A 357 11.40 -15.04 -2.99
C THR A 357 11.44 -14.54 -1.55
N TYR A 358 12.62 -14.46 -0.95
CA TYR A 358 12.85 -13.75 0.29
C TYR A 358 13.85 -12.61 0.06
N ASN A 359 13.37 -11.37 -0.03
CA ASN A 359 14.17 -10.19 -0.40
C ASN A 359 14.67 -10.19 -1.87
N GLY A 360 13.96 -10.89 -2.76
CA GLY A 360 14.34 -11.02 -4.16
C GLY A 360 14.19 -9.75 -4.98
N ASP A 361 13.36 -8.78 -4.55
CA ASP A 361 13.27 -7.48 -5.23
C ASP A 361 14.60 -6.70 -5.15
N PHE A 362 15.42 -6.92 -4.11
CA PHE A 362 16.64 -6.17 -3.84
C PHE A 362 17.94 -6.97 -3.97
N PHE A 363 17.85 -8.30 -4.17
CA PHE A 363 19.00 -9.15 -4.36
C PHE A 363 18.84 -10.10 -5.56
N ASP A 364 17.98 -11.11 -5.44
CA ASP A 364 17.90 -12.23 -6.39
C ASP A 364 17.60 -11.78 -7.83
N TRP A 365 16.48 -11.08 -8.05
CA TRP A 365 16.09 -10.64 -9.39
C TRP A 365 17.09 -9.66 -10.02
N PRO A 366 17.56 -8.60 -9.34
CA PRO A 366 18.61 -7.75 -9.91
C PRO A 366 19.88 -8.49 -10.27
N PHE A 367 20.27 -9.49 -9.48
CA PHE A 367 21.45 -10.28 -9.78
C PHE A 367 21.23 -11.14 -11.02
N VAL A 368 20.11 -11.88 -11.10
CA VAL A 368 19.74 -12.70 -12.27
C VAL A 368 19.64 -11.85 -13.53
N GLU A 369 18.99 -10.69 -13.48
CA GLU A 369 18.86 -9.77 -14.64
C GLU A 369 20.24 -9.32 -15.14
N ALA A 370 21.11 -8.87 -14.24
CA ALA A 370 22.44 -8.38 -14.59
C ALA A 370 23.33 -9.48 -15.17
N ARG A 371 23.31 -10.69 -14.58
CA ARG A 371 24.08 -11.84 -15.09
C ARG A 371 23.56 -12.32 -16.44
N ALA A 372 22.24 -12.42 -16.60
CA ALA A 372 21.61 -12.74 -17.87
C ALA A 372 22.05 -11.76 -18.97
N ALA A 373 22.03 -10.45 -18.67
CA ALA A 373 22.44 -9.41 -19.62
C ALA A 373 23.92 -9.51 -20.02
N VAL A 374 24.83 -9.78 -19.07
CA VAL A 374 26.26 -10.00 -19.36
C VAL A 374 26.47 -11.19 -20.30
N LEU A 375 25.62 -12.21 -20.20
CA LEU A 375 25.66 -13.42 -20.99
C LEU A 375 24.83 -13.34 -22.29
N GLY A 376 24.24 -12.18 -22.59
CA GLY A 376 23.51 -11.92 -23.83
C GLY A 376 22.04 -12.37 -23.84
N LEU A 377 21.47 -12.66 -22.67
CA LEU A 377 20.04 -12.97 -22.49
C LEU A 377 19.27 -11.73 -22.03
N ASP A 378 18.07 -11.52 -22.56
CA ASP A 378 17.15 -10.47 -22.12
C ASP A 378 16.05 -11.09 -21.25
N MET A 379 16.19 -10.98 -19.92
CA MET A 379 15.26 -11.58 -18.96
C MET A 379 13.79 -11.18 -19.20
N LYS A 380 13.54 -9.93 -19.64
CA LYS A 380 12.19 -9.46 -19.94
C LYS A 380 11.64 -10.16 -21.18
N GLN A 381 12.45 -10.29 -22.23
CA GLN A 381 12.02 -11.00 -23.43
C GLN A 381 11.86 -12.49 -23.17
N GLU A 382 12.72 -13.12 -22.36
CA GLU A 382 12.68 -14.55 -22.08
C GLU A 382 11.46 -14.92 -21.22
N ILE A 383 11.35 -14.33 -20.03
CA ILE A 383 10.37 -14.73 -19.00
C ILE A 383 9.40 -13.61 -18.59
N GLY A 384 9.48 -12.41 -19.16
CA GLY A 384 8.54 -11.31 -18.88
C GLY A 384 8.81 -10.49 -17.61
N PHE A 385 9.78 -10.90 -16.79
CA PHE A 385 10.17 -10.16 -15.59
C PHE A 385 11.04 -8.96 -15.94
N SER A 386 10.75 -7.82 -15.32
CA SER A 386 11.57 -6.62 -15.46
C SER A 386 11.42 -5.68 -14.27
N LYS A 387 12.40 -4.81 -14.09
CA LYS A 387 12.37 -3.77 -13.06
C LYS A 387 11.33 -2.69 -13.39
N ILE A 388 10.44 -2.42 -12.44
CA ILE A 388 9.39 -1.40 -12.58
C ILE A 388 9.79 -0.15 -11.81
N ALA A 389 10.27 0.88 -12.51
CA ALA A 389 10.71 2.13 -11.90
C ALA A 389 9.62 2.84 -11.08
N ALA A 390 8.34 2.72 -11.48
CA ALA A 390 7.21 3.30 -10.78
C ALA A 390 6.85 2.59 -9.45
N ARG A 391 7.44 1.42 -9.18
CA ARG A 391 7.25 0.62 -7.95
C ARG A 391 8.55 0.53 -7.16
N ASP A 392 9.25 1.66 -7.00
CA ASP A 392 10.52 1.75 -6.24
C ASP A 392 11.62 0.79 -6.71
N GLY A 393 11.56 0.38 -7.98
CA GLY A 393 12.52 -0.54 -8.58
C GLY A 393 12.31 -2.01 -8.22
N THR A 394 11.10 -2.42 -7.82
CA THR A 394 10.76 -3.85 -7.66
C THR A 394 10.65 -4.56 -9.00
N TYR A 395 10.79 -5.88 -8.98
CA TYR A 395 10.61 -6.75 -10.15
C TYR A 395 9.17 -7.25 -10.22
N ALA A 396 8.62 -7.19 -11.42
CA ALA A 396 7.28 -7.70 -11.68
C ALA A 396 7.19 -8.32 -13.07
N CYS A 397 6.23 -9.22 -13.22
CA CYS A 397 5.76 -9.74 -14.48
C CYS A 397 4.24 -9.55 -14.54
N ARG A 398 3.71 -9.29 -15.73
CA ARG A 398 2.29 -8.98 -15.89
C ARG A 398 1.39 -10.21 -15.67
N PRO A 399 1.57 -11.34 -16.39
CA PRO A 399 0.75 -12.53 -16.18
C PRO A 399 1.09 -13.33 -14.92
N ALA A 400 2.26 -13.10 -14.33
CA ALA A 400 2.73 -13.85 -13.16
C ALA A 400 3.20 -12.89 -12.05
N MET A 401 2.59 -13.02 -10.88
CA MET A 401 2.82 -12.09 -9.76
C MET A 401 4.12 -12.42 -9.01
N HIS A 402 4.71 -11.41 -8.39
CA HIS A 402 5.90 -11.57 -7.57
C HIS A 402 5.61 -11.32 -6.10
N MET A 403 5.59 -12.39 -5.32
CA MET A 403 5.34 -12.41 -3.88
C MET A 403 6.65 -12.46 -3.09
N ASP A 404 7.25 -11.30 -2.82
CA ASP A 404 8.41 -11.20 -1.94
C ASP A 404 7.98 -11.40 -0.46
N CYS A 405 8.39 -12.53 0.14
CA CYS A 405 8.11 -12.87 1.53
C CYS A 405 8.76 -11.94 2.56
N PHE A 406 9.50 -10.93 2.12
CA PHE A 406 9.85 -9.78 2.96
C PHE A 406 8.63 -8.96 3.43
N TRP A 407 7.41 -9.38 3.05
CA TRP A 407 6.15 -9.28 3.83
C TRP A 407 6.34 -9.29 5.36
N VAL A 408 7.30 -10.09 5.82
CA VAL A 408 7.69 -10.21 7.23
C VAL A 408 7.82 -8.85 7.91
N LYS A 409 8.34 -7.83 7.23
CA LYS A 409 8.50 -6.47 7.79
C LYS A 409 7.18 -5.83 8.23
N ARG A 410 6.08 -6.11 7.51
CA ARG A 410 4.79 -5.45 7.73
C ARG A 410 3.90 -6.22 8.70
N ASP A 411 3.74 -7.52 8.49
CA ASP A 411 2.64 -8.26 9.11
C ASP A 411 3.09 -9.49 9.95
N SER A 412 4.39 -9.81 10.00
CA SER A 412 4.84 -10.98 10.81
C SER A 412 4.75 -10.75 12.31
N TYR A 413 4.72 -9.47 12.74
CA TYR A 413 4.84 -9.06 14.14
C TYR A 413 6.17 -9.47 14.81
N LEU A 414 7.20 -9.78 14.01
CA LEU A 414 8.54 -10.10 14.50
C LEU A 414 9.37 -8.84 14.72
N PRO A 415 10.21 -8.80 15.78
CA PRO A 415 11.12 -7.70 16.01
C PRO A 415 12.14 -7.60 14.86
N VAL A 416 12.63 -6.40 14.58
CA VAL A 416 13.54 -6.12 13.44
C VAL A 416 14.76 -7.06 13.42
N GLY A 417 15.34 -7.37 14.58
CA GLY A 417 16.47 -8.30 14.70
C GLY A 417 16.16 -9.77 14.37
N SER A 418 14.90 -10.13 14.16
CA SER A 418 14.44 -11.49 13.83
C SER A 418 13.74 -11.57 12.47
N GLN A 419 14.00 -10.61 11.58
CA GLN A 419 13.42 -10.54 10.23
C GLN A 419 14.34 -11.15 9.15
N GLY A 420 15.40 -11.87 9.54
CA GLY A 420 16.16 -12.72 8.61
C GLY A 420 15.43 -14.05 8.38
N LEU A 421 15.57 -14.64 7.18
CA LEU A 421 14.89 -15.88 6.79
C LEU A 421 15.00 -16.99 7.84
N LYS A 422 16.21 -17.19 8.40
CA LYS A 422 16.45 -18.23 9.42
C LYS A 422 15.64 -18.02 10.70
N ALA A 423 15.64 -16.79 11.23
CA ALA A 423 14.87 -16.43 12.42
C ALA A 423 13.36 -16.51 12.16
N VAL A 424 12.92 -16.15 10.95
CA VAL A 424 11.51 -16.26 10.53
C VAL A 424 11.07 -17.72 10.42
N ALA A 425 11.86 -18.58 9.77
CA ALA A 425 11.59 -20.00 9.67
C ALA A 425 11.50 -20.64 11.06
N LYS A 426 12.42 -20.29 11.97
CA LYS A 426 12.35 -20.72 13.37
C LYS A 426 11.08 -20.26 14.08
N ALA A 427 10.71 -19.00 13.94
CA ALA A 427 9.55 -18.43 14.64
C ALA A 427 8.20 -18.89 14.06
N LYS A 428 8.11 -19.04 12.73
CA LYS A 428 6.86 -19.33 12.01
C LYS A 428 6.73 -20.80 11.63
N LEU A 429 7.74 -21.40 11.01
CA LEU A 429 7.74 -22.81 10.59
C LEU A 429 8.16 -23.77 11.71
N ARG A 430 8.73 -23.25 12.80
CA ARG A 430 9.09 -23.99 14.03
C ARG A 430 10.10 -25.12 13.79
N TYR A 431 11.09 -24.89 12.93
CA TYR A 431 12.30 -25.71 12.80
C TYR A 431 13.52 -24.81 12.68
N ASP A 432 14.70 -25.35 12.96
CA ASP A 432 15.97 -24.65 12.76
C ASP A 432 16.50 -24.96 11.34
N PRO A 433 16.45 -24.00 10.40
CA PRO A 433 17.00 -24.21 9.06
C PRO A 433 18.52 -24.32 9.09
N VAL A 434 19.11 -24.82 7.99
CA VAL A 434 20.57 -24.91 7.87
C VAL A 434 21.16 -23.51 7.91
N GLU A 435 22.09 -23.26 8.84
CA GLU A 435 22.84 -22.01 8.90
C GLU A 435 24.26 -22.23 8.37
N LEU A 436 24.70 -21.30 7.54
CA LEU A 436 26.05 -21.27 6.98
C LEU A 436 26.58 -19.84 7.02
N ASP A 437 27.86 -19.68 7.36
CA ASP A 437 28.53 -18.38 7.28
C ASP A 437 28.72 -18.01 5.79
N PRO A 438 28.21 -16.84 5.32
CA PRO A 438 28.39 -16.38 3.94
C PRO A 438 29.84 -16.33 3.48
N GLU A 439 30.82 -16.17 4.39
CA GLU A 439 32.24 -16.16 4.04
C GLU A 439 32.80 -17.56 3.72
N GLU A 440 32.10 -18.63 4.11
CA GLU A 440 32.51 -20.02 3.82
C GLU A 440 31.95 -20.55 2.51
N MET A 441 30.89 -19.93 1.95
CA MET A 441 30.17 -20.43 0.77
C MET A 441 31.09 -20.70 -0.43
N CYS A 442 31.94 -19.73 -0.80
CA CYS A 442 32.85 -19.88 -1.94
C CYS A 442 33.89 -20.99 -1.72
N ARG A 443 34.37 -21.17 -0.48
CA ARG A 443 35.30 -22.28 -0.15
C ARG A 443 34.57 -23.62 -0.23
N MET A 444 33.35 -23.69 0.29
CA MET A 444 32.54 -24.91 0.28
C MET A 444 32.09 -25.32 -1.10
N ALA A 445 31.87 -24.39 -2.03
CA ALA A 445 31.58 -24.71 -3.42
C ALA A 445 32.68 -25.60 -4.04
N ALA A 446 33.94 -25.38 -3.67
CA ALA A 446 35.07 -26.17 -4.12
C ALA A 446 35.34 -27.42 -3.26
N GLU A 447 35.25 -27.30 -1.94
CA GLU A 447 35.67 -28.37 -1.01
C GLU A 447 34.54 -29.31 -0.59
N GLN A 448 33.31 -28.80 -0.46
CA GLN A 448 32.15 -29.50 0.13
C GLN A 448 30.81 -29.13 -0.58
N PRO A 449 30.70 -29.34 -1.90
CA PRO A 449 29.57 -28.86 -2.69
C PRO A 449 28.21 -29.42 -2.21
N GLN A 450 28.14 -30.70 -1.81
CA GLN A 450 26.90 -31.30 -1.31
C GLN A 450 26.38 -30.63 -0.03
N VAL A 451 27.27 -30.16 0.85
CA VAL A 451 26.87 -29.48 2.10
C VAL A 451 26.33 -28.09 1.77
N LEU A 452 26.98 -27.38 0.85
CA LEU A 452 26.50 -26.09 0.35
C LEU A 452 25.13 -26.24 -0.36
N SER A 453 24.92 -27.30 -1.13
CA SER A 453 23.63 -27.60 -1.76
C SER A 453 22.52 -27.82 -0.74
N ASN A 454 22.80 -28.48 0.39
CA ASN A 454 21.82 -28.61 1.48
C ASN A 454 21.41 -27.25 2.07
N TYR A 455 22.35 -26.30 2.16
CA TYR A 455 22.07 -24.93 2.61
C TYR A 455 21.18 -24.20 1.61
N SER A 456 21.54 -24.22 0.32
CA SER A 456 20.76 -23.55 -0.73
C SER A 456 19.31 -24.06 -0.78
N VAL A 457 19.12 -25.39 -0.84
CA VAL A 457 17.76 -25.94 -0.87
C VAL A 457 16.98 -25.71 0.43
N SER A 458 17.67 -25.58 1.57
CA SER A 458 17.02 -25.23 2.83
C SER A 458 16.32 -23.86 2.76
N ASP A 459 16.86 -22.91 1.99
CA ASP A 459 16.28 -21.59 1.82
C ASP A 459 15.12 -21.57 0.82
N ALA A 460 15.18 -22.38 -0.24
CA ALA A 460 14.01 -22.62 -1.09
C ALA A 460 12.86 -23.27 -0.32
N VAL A 461 13.12 -24.30 0.50
CA VAL A 461 12.10 -24.96 1.35
C VAL A 461 11.50 -23.99 2.35
N ALA A 462 12.34 -23.22 3.06
CA ALA A 462 11.87 -22.23 4.02
C ALA A 462 10.98 -21.18 3.35
N THR A 463 11.40 -20.65 2.20
CA THR A 463 10.68 -19.62 1.43
C THR A 463 9.35 -20.15 0.91
N TYR A 464 9.34 -21.33 0.28
CA TYR A 464 8.13 -21.95 -0.25
C TYR A 464 7.07 -22.19 0.83
N TYR A 465 7.44 -22.84 1.93
CA TYR A 465 6.47 -23.17 2.98
C TYR A 465 6.08 -21.98 3.83
N LEU A 466 6.96 -20.98 4.02
CA LEU A 466 6.58 -19.70 4.62
C LEU A 466 5.46 -19.04 3.80
N TYR A 467 5.63 -19.00 2.48
CA TYR A 467 4.62 -18.46 1.58
C TYR A 467 3.30 -19.25 1.66
N MET A 468 3.36 -20.56 1.43
CA MET A 468 2.14 -21.39 1.35
C MET A 468 1.35 -21.41 2.66
N LYS A 469 2.02 -21.42 3.82
CA LYS A 469 1.35 -21.49 5.13
C LYS A 469 0.86 -20.14 5.64
N TYR A 470 1.57 -19.04 5.34
CA TYR A 470 1.28 -17.74 5.94
C TYR A 470 0.87 -16.68 4.91
N VAL A 471 1.70 -16.44 3.89
CA VAL A 471 1.52 -15.30 2.99
C VAL A 471 0.38 -15.53 2.00
N HIS A 472 0.35 -16.69 1.33
CA HIS A 472 -0.65 -17.03 0.32
C HIS A 472 -2.10 -16.85 0.83
N PRO A 473 -2.53 -17.56 1.90
CA PRO A 473 -3.92 -17.45 2.37
C PRO A 473 -4.25 -16.03 2.86
N PHE A 474 -3.30 -15.35 3.48
CA PHE A 474 -3.48 -14.00 4.02
C PHE A 474 -3.68 -12.95 2.92
N ILE A 475 -2.79 -12.91 1.93
CA ILE A 475 -2.84 -11.93 0.85
C ILE A 475 -4.09 -12.13 -0.01
N PHE A 476 -4.39 -13.37 -0.42
CA PHE A 476 -5.59 -13.62 -1.23
C PHE A 476 -6.89 -13.42 -0.44
N ALA A 477 -6.91 -13.63 0.88
CA ALA A 477 -8.06 -13.25 1.70
C ALA A 477 -8.26 -11.72 1.72
N LEU A 478 -7.19 -10.93 1.89
CA LEU A 478 -7.27 -9.48 1.82
C LEU A 478 -7.72 -8.97 0.43
N CYS A 479 -7.26 -9.62 -0.65
CA CYS A 479 -7.65 -9.25 -2.02
C CYS A 479 -9.16 -9.31 -2.25
N THR A 480 -9.90 -10.15 -1.53
CA THR A 480 -11.36 -10.28 -1.68
C THR A 480 -12.15 -9.02 -1.29
N ILE A 481 -11.54 -8.12 -0.53
CA ILE A 481 -12.17 -6.88 -0.04
C ILE A 481 -11.38 -5.62 -0.39
N ILE A 482 -10.10 -5.75 -0.75
CA ILE A 482 -9.24 -4.62 -1.10
C ILE A 482 -9.20 -4.48 -2.63
N PRO A 483 -9.49 -3.29 -3.19
CA PRO A 483 -9.52 -3.03 -4.64
C PRO A 483 -8.11 -2.86 -5.24
N LEU A 484 -7.17 -3.75 -4.92
CA LEU A 484 -5.77 -3.68 -5.34
C LEU A 484 -5.32 -5.01 -5.98
N GLU A 485 -4.25 -4.93 -6.76
CA GLU A 485 -3.57 -6.12 -7.29
C GLU A 485 -2.91 -6.90 -6.14
N PRO A 486 -2.81 -8.24 -6.18
CA PRO A 486 -2.20 -9.02 -5.09
C PRO A 486 -0.78 -8.56 -4.72
N ASP A 487 0.01 -8.19 -5.73
CA ASP A 487 1.36 -7.64 -5.56
C ASP A 487 1.38 -6.30 -4.81
N GLU A 488 0.34 -5.47 -4.97
CA GLU A 488 0.19 -4.22 -4.25
C GLU A 488 -0.35 -4.44 -2.83
N VAL A 489 -1.26 -5.41 -2.65
CA VAL A 489 -1.73 -5.82 -1.30
C VAL A 489 -0.58 -6.32 -0.45
N LEU A 490 0.42 -6.98 -1.04
CA LEU A 490 1.64 -7.39 -0.36
C LEU A 490 2.54 -6.21 0.03
N ARG A 491 2.72 -5.24 -0.88
CA ARG A 491 3.78 -4.22 -0.79
C ARG A 491 3.35 -2.90 -0.15
N LYS A 492 2.09 -2.48 -0.32
CA LYS A 492 1.63 -1.17 0.18
C LYS A 492 1.56 -1.15 1.71
N GLY A 493 1.73 0.02 2.30
CA GLY A 493 1.55 0.18 3.75
C GLY A 493 0.11 -0.13 4.17
N SER A 494 -0.09 -0.63 5.39
CA SER A 494 -1.42 -0.94 5.94
C SER A 494 -2.36 0.28 5.94
N GLY A 495 -1.84 1.50 6.10
CA GLY A 495 -2.61 2.73 5.97
C GLY A 495 -3.25 2.90 4.58
N THR A 496 -2.53 2.58 3.50
CA THR A 496 -3.07 2.62 2.13
C THR A 496 -4.11 1.51 1.88
N LEU A 497 -3.94 0.35 2.52
CA LEU A 497 -4.94 -0.71 2.50
C LEU A 497 -6.25 -0.23 3.15
N CYS A 498 -6.16 0.43 4.31
CA CYS A 498 -7.31 1.05 4.98
C CYS A 498 -7.95 2.16 4.14
N GLU A 499 -7.16 3.05 3.52
CA GLU A 499 -7.65 4.09 2.59
C GLU A 499 -8.48 3.47 1.47
N SER A 500 -7.96 2.41 0.84
CA SER A 500 -8.64 1.72 -0.27
C SER A 500 -9.95 1.06 0.18
N LEU A 501 -9.98 0.45 1.37
CA LEU A 501 -11.20 -0.13 1.94
C LEU A 501 -12.25 0.95 2.27
N LEU A 502 -11.82 2.08 2.84
CA LEU A 502 -12.70 3.21 3.11
C LEU A 502 -13.28 3.82 1.83
N MET A 503 -12.50 3.87 0.74
CA MET A 503 -12.99 4.31 -0.57
C MET A 503 -14.09 3.39 -1.11
N VAL A 504 -13.97 2.07 -0.94
CA VAL A 504 -15.04 1.12 -1.30
C VAL A 504 -16.34 1.45 -0.53
N GLN A 505 -16.25 1.62 0.78
CA GLN A 505 -17.42 1.93 1.62
C GLN A 505 -18.03 3.29 1.30
N ALA A 506 -17.20 4.32 1.12
CA ALA A 506 -17.63 5.66 0.74
C ALA A 506 -18.33 5.66 -0.62
N PHE A 507 -17.80 4.90 -1.60
CA PHE A 507 -18.43 4.78 -2.92
C PHE A 507 -19.83 4.14 -2.83
N HIS A 508 -19.98 3.06 -2.07
CA HIS A 508 -21.29 2.42 -1.84
C HIS A 508 -22.29 3.31 -1.10
N ALA A 509 -21.80 4.17 -0.20
CA ALA A 509 -22.60 5.18 0.47
C ALA A 509 -22.85 6.45 -0.37
N ASN A 510 -22.36 6.50 -1.62
CA ASN A 510 -22.39 7.67 -2.51
C ASN A 510 -21.74 8.94 -1.90
N ILE A 511 -20.73 8.75 -1.05
CA ILE A 511 -19.92 9.81 -0.45
C ILE A 511 -18.78 10.18 -1.41
N VAL A 512 -18.52 11.48 -1.60
CA VAL A 512 -17.36 11.96 -2.37
C VAL A 512 -16.08 11.75 -1.59
N PHE A 513 -15.00 11.32 -2.25
CA PHE A 513 -13.74 11.15 -1.53
C PHE A 513 -13.12 12.53 -1.22
N PRO A 514 -12.69 12.77 0.04
CA PRO A 514 -11.88 13.95 0.34
C PRO A 514 -10.55 13.89 -0.44
N ASN A 515 -10.03 15.05 -0.81
CA ASN A 515 -8.67 15.13 -1.34
C ASN A 515 -7.67 14.77 -0.24
N LYS A 516 -6.50 14.25 -0.63
CA LYS A 516 -5.42 13.95 0.32
C LYS A 516 -5.06 15.20 1.12
N GLN A 517 -4.83 15.01 2.42
CA GLN A 517 -4.36 16.08 3.29
C GLN A 517 -2.98 16.56 2.79
N VAL A 518 -2.86 17.87 2.62
CA VAL A 518 -1.60 18.53 2.29
C VAL A 518 -1.05 19.14 3.57
N GLU A 519 0.21 18.87 3.86
CA GLU A 519 0.88 19.42 5.03
C GLU A 519 1.00 20.95 4.92
N GLU A 520 0.71 21.64 6.02
CA GLU A 520 0.86 23.09 6.10
C GLU A 520 2.30 23.43 6.50
N LEU A 521 3.08 23.92 5.54
CA LEU A 521 4.47 24.30 5.78
C LEU A 521 4.58 25.55 6.66
N ASN A 522 5.55 25.54 7.57
CA ASN A 522 5.89 26.69 8.43
C ASN A 522 4.71 27.21 9.28
N LYS A 523 3.86 26.30 9.77
CA LYS A 523 2.73 26.64 10.66
C LYS A 523 3.24 27.34 11.91
N LEU A 524 2.56 28.43 12.31
CA LEU A 524 2.90 29.17 13.52
C LEU A 524 1.96 28.79 14.67
N THR A 525 2.51 28.71 15.88
CA THR A 525 1.73 28.66 17.12
C THR A 525 0.98 29.98 17.32
N SER A 526 -0.02 29.97 18.21
CA SER A 526 -0.81 31.18 18.53
C SER A 526 0.03 32.34 19.09
N ASP A 527 1.15 32.03 19.74
CA ASP A 527 2.14 32.98 20.28
C ASP A 527 3.28 33.29 19.29
N GLY A 528 3.26 32.72 18.08
CA GLY A 528 4.09 33.14 16.95
C GLY A 528 5.41 32.41 16.77
N HIS A 529 5.55 31.20 17.32
CA HIS A 529 6.69 30.31 17.10
C HIS A 529 6.43 29.37 15.94
N VAL A 530 7.49 28.96 15.23
CA VAL A 530 7.37 27.98 14.14
C VAL A 530 7.23 26.59 14.74
N LEU A 531 6.16 25.88 14.39
CA LEU A 531 5.97 24.47 14.73
C LEU A 531 6.92 23.61 13.91
N GLU A 532 7.71 22.79 14.59
CA GLU A 532 8.55 21.78 13.96
C GLU A 532 7.76 20.48 13.78
N THR A 533 7.05 20.05 14.82
CA THR A 533 6.13 18.91 14.74
C THR A 533 4.85 19.18 15.53
N GLU A 534 3.75 18.62 15.04
CA GLU A 534 2.44 18.69 15.68
C GLU A 534 1.86 17.28 15.82
N THR A 535 1.44 16.91 17.03
CA THR A 535 0.93 15.58 17.35
C THR A 535 0.01 15.61 18.58
N TYR A 536 -0.30 14.44 19.13
CA TYR A 536 -1.08 14.24 20.34
C TYR A 536 -0.33 13.35 21.34
N VAL A 537 -0.70 13.41 22.61
CA VAL A 537 -0.16 12.50 23.64
C VAL A 537 -0.68 11.08 23.37
N GLY A 538 0.23 10.16 23.08
CA GLY A 538 -0.08 8.77 22.70
C GLY A 538 -0.32 7.83 23.89
N GLY A 539 0.05 6.55 23.70
CA GLY A 539 -0.11 5.51 24.73
C GLY A 539 0.69 5.80 26.00
N HIS A 540 0.09 5.50 27.16
CA HIS A 540 0.72 5.63 28.46
C HIS A 540 1.51 4.36 28.81
N VAL A 541 2.76 4.51 29.24
CA VAL A 541 3.64 3.38 29.58
C VAL A 541 4.29 3.64 30.93
N GLU A 542 4.11 2.72 31.87
CA GLU A 542 4.69 2.78 33.21
C GLU A 542 5.32 1.45 33.60
N ALA A 543 6.56 1.50 34.11
CA ALA A 543 7.20 0.38 34.79
C ALA A 543 7.11 0.59 36.31
N LEU A 544 6.07 0.03 36.93
CA LEU A 544 5.77 0.24 38.35
C LEU A 544 6.77 -0.48 39.27
N GLU A 545 7.08 -1.74 38.95
CA GLU A 545 8.01 -2.57 39.72
C GLU A 545 8.91 -3.37 38.76
N SER A 546 10.13 -3.66 39.21
CA SER A 546 11.09 -4.49 38.49
C SER A 546 11.61 -5.59 39.40
N GLY A 547 11.85 -6.78 38.84
CA GLY A 547 12.31 -7.93 39.61
C GLY A 547 11.85 -9.26 39.01
N VAL A 548 12.15 -10.34 39.72
CA VAL A 548 11.71 -11.68 39.36
C VAL A 548 10.45 -12.02 40.16
N PHE A 549 9.32 -12.11 39.47
CA PHE A 549 8.05 -12.56 40.04
C PHE A 549 7.75 -13.97 39.51
N ARG A 550 7.53 -14.92 40.41
CA ARG A 550 7.21 -16.31 40.08
C ARG A 550 6.10 -16.82 40.99
N ALA A 551 5.27 -17.70 40.44
CA ALA A 551 4.16 -18.31 41.18
C ALA A 551 4.61 -19.16 42.39
N ASP A 552 5.88 -19.54 42.50
CA ASP A 552 6.44 -20.30 43.61
C ASP A 552 7.28 -19.47 44.59
N ILE A 553 7.42 -18.15 44.35
CA ILE A 553 8.13 -17.23 45.23
C ILE A 553 7.11 -16.32 45.89
N LYS A 554 7.07 -16.31 47.22
CA LYS A 554 6.14 -15.45 47.97
C LYS A 554 6.37 -13.96 47.70
N CYS A 555 5.28 -13.22 47.61
CA CYS A 555 5.27 -11.78 47.48
C CYS A 555 4.49 -11.15 48.64
N LYS A 556 4.89 -9.92 49.00
CA LYS A 556 4.22 -9.14 50.04
C LYS A 556 3.12 -8.31 49.42
N PHE A 557 1.87 -8.57 49.78
CA PHE A 557 0.72 -7.80 49.33
C PHE A 557 0.25 -6.85 50.42
N LYS A 558 -0.05 -5.61 50.01
CA LYS A 558 -0.72 -4.61 50.84
C LYS A 558 -2.03 -4.21 50.18
N ILE A 559 -3.08 -4.94 50.52
CA ILE A 559 -4.43 -4.73 50.01
C ILE A 559 -5.03 -3.46 50.62
N VAL A 560 -5.74 -2.68 49.81
CA VAL A 560 -6.48 -1.49 50.24
C VAL A 560 -7.90 -1.92 50.62
N PRO A 561 -8.29 -1.94 51.92
CA PRO A 561 -9.58 -2.48 52.35
C PRO A 561 -10.78 -1.79 51.72
N SER A 562 -10.71 -0.47 51.52
CA SER A 562 -11.79 0.29 50.89
C SER A 562 -12.01 -0.04 49.41
N ALA A 563 -11.02 -0.59 48.71
CA ALA A 563 -11.20 -1.10 47.35
C ALA A 563 -11.97 -2.43 47.37
N VAL A 564 -11.67 -3.30 48.35
CA VAL A 564 -12.37 -4.57 48.55
C VAL A 564 -13.85 -4.35 48.87
N ASP A 565 -14.17 -3.36 49.70
CA ASP A 565 -15.56 -2.98 50.00
C ASP A 565 -16.37 -2.68 48.74
N LYS A 566 -15.80 -1.88 47.83
CA LYS A 566 -16.44 -1.56 46.54
C LYS A 566 -16.65 -2.80 45.66
N LEU A 567 -15.69 -3.73 45.65
CA LEU A 567 -15.82 -4.99 44.91
C LEU A 567 -16.93 -5.88 45.49
N MET A 568 -17.03 -5.95 46.82
CA MET A 568 -18.09 -6.70 47.50
C MET A 568 -19.48 -6.11 47.25
N GLU A 569 -19.61 -4.78 47.25
CA GLU A 569 -20.87 -4.08 46.95
C GLU A 569 -21.36 -4.32 45.51
N THR A 570 -20.43 -4.52 44.57
CA THR A 570 -20.73 -4.65 43.14
C THR A 570 -20.73 -6.09 42.63
N THR A 571 -20.39 -7.07 43.47
CA THR A 571 -20.18 -8.47 43.05
C THR A 571 -21.36 -9.03 42.26
N GLU A 572 -22.60 -8.96 42.76
CA GLU A 572 -23.76 -9.50 42.07
C GLU A 572 -24.01 -8.80 40.73
N LYS A 573 -23.83 -7.47 40.69
CA LYS A 573 -24.00 -6.70 39.45
C LYS A 573 -22.97 -7.11 38.40
N THR A 574 -21.71 -7.27 38.80
CA THR A 574 -20.61 -7.69 37.92
C THR A 574 -20.83 -9.12 37.41
N MET A 575 -21.19 -10.06 38.29
CA MET A 575 -21.47 -11.44 37.90
C MET A 575 -22.66 -11.54 36.95
N LYS A 576 -23.72 -10.77 37.21
CA LYS A 576 -24.87 -10.69 36.31
C LYS A 576 -24.48 -10.14 34.94
N HIS A 577 -23.65 -9.09 34.90
CA HIS A 577 -23.16 -8.53 33.65
C HIS A 577 -22.32 -9.53 32.86
N ALA A 578 -21.40 -10.24 33.51
CA ALA A 578 -20.59 -11.29 32.87
C ALA A 578 -21.47 -12.38 32.24
N ILE A 579 -22.46 -12.88 32.99
CA ILE A 579 -23.35 -13.94 32.52
C ILE A 579 -24.27 -13.48 31.38
N GLU A 580 -24.96 -12.35 31.56
CA GLU A 580 -26.00 -11.92 30.60
C GLU A 580 -25.42 -11.17 29.39
N VAL A 581 -24.37 -10.37 29.57
CA VAL A 581 -23.84 -9.49 28.52
C VAL A 581 -22.60 -10.07 27.85
N GLU A 582 -21.65 -10.61 28.62
CA GLU A 582 -20.41 -11.15 28.05
C GLU A 582 -20.62 -12.56 27.49
N GLU A 583 -21.31 -13.44 28.23
CA GLU A 583 -21.58 -14.83 27.81
C GLU A 583 -22.92 -15.02 27.08
N GLY A 584 -23.83 -14.03 27.15
CA GLY A 584 -25.14 -14.10 26.49
C GLY A 584 -26.11 -15.14 27.08
N ILE A 585 -25.87 -15.56 28.32
CA ILE A 585 -26.67 -16.59 29.01
C ILE A 585 -27.74 -15.89 29.86
N PRO A 586 -29.03 -16.22 29.69
CA PRO A 586 -30.05 -15.65 30.55
C PRO A 586 -29.95 -16.24 31.97
N LEU A 587 -30.11 -15.37 32.97
CA LEU A 587 -29.81 -15.66 34.37
C LEU A 587 -30.68 -16.79 34.97
N ASP A 588 -31.85 -17.05 34.39
CA ASP A 588 -32.78 -18.12 34.79
C ASP A 588 -32.21 -19.53 34.57
N LEU A 589 -31.24 -19.69 33.67
CA LEU A 589 -30.53 -20.94 33.43
C LEU A 589 -29.39 -21.19 34.44
N VAL A 590 -29.06 -20.20 35.28
CA VAL A 590 -27.94 -20.29 36.23
C VAL A 590 -28.44 -20.76 37.59
N THR A 591 -27.99 -21.94 38.01
CA THR A 591 -28.51 -22.59 39.23
C THR A 591 -27.75 -22.25 40.52
N ASN A 592 -26.54 -21.69 40.41
CA ASN A 592 -25.61 -21.49 41.53
C ASN A 592 -25.15 -20.03 41.67
N PHE A 593 -25.91 -19.07 41.12
CA PHE A 593 -25.53 -17.65 41.12
C PHE A 593 -25.27 -17.09 42.53
N ASP A 594 -26.23 -17.30 43.43
CA ASP A 594 -26.14 -16.80 44.82
C ASP A 594 -25.00 -17.47 45.59
N GLU A 595 -24.75 -18.77 45.34
CA GLU A 595 -23.67 -19.54 45.96
C GLU A 595 -22.30 -18.99 45.57
N VAL A 596 -22.06 -18.78 44.27
CA VAL A 596 -20.78 -18.26 43.74
C VAL A 596 -20.56 -16.82 44.21
N CYS A 597 -21.61 -15.98 44.21
CA CYS A 597 -21.50 -14.61 44.73
C CYS A 597 -21.14 -14.60 46.21
N ALA A 598 -21.74 -15.48 47.02
CA ALA A 598 -21.40 -15.61 48.44
C ALA A 598 -19.95 -16.10 48.64
N GLU A 599 -19.47 -17.05 47.83
CA GLU A 599 -18.08 -17.53 47.89
C GLU A 599 -17.08 -16.42 47.56
N ILE A 600 -17.32 -15.64 46.50
CA ILE A 600 -16.50 -14.49 46.11
C ILE A 600 -16.45 -13.47 47.25
N LYS A 601 -17.61 -13.11 47.82
CA LYS A 601 -17.69 -12.17 48.95
C LYS A 601 -16.96 -12.68 50.18
N ALA A 602 -17.03 -13.98 50.48
CA ALA A 602 -16.29 -14.56 51.60
C ALA A 602 -14.77 -14.46 51.40
N LYS A 603 -14.26 -14.73 50.19
CA LYS A 603 -12.83 -14.57 49.87
C LYS A 603 -12.39 -13.11 49.92
N LEU A 604 -13.20 -12.19 49.41
CA LEU A 604 -12.97 -10.74 49.51
C LEU A 604 -12.94 -10.27 50.97
N GLN A 605 -13.91 -10.70 51.78
CA GLN A 605 -13.97 -10.38 53.22
C GLN A 605 -12.71 -10.88 53.94
N HIS A 606 -12.24 -12.09 53.65
CA HIS A 606 -11.01 -12.61 54.23
C HIS A 606 -9.77 -11.77 53.85
N MET A 607 -9.69 -11.29 52.60
CA MET A 607 -8.64 -10.37 52.15
C MET A 607 -8.72 -9.00 52.82
N LYS A 608 -9.93 -8.51 53.09
CA LYS A 608 -10.17 -7.26 53.82
C LYS A 608 -9.71 -7.37 55.28
N ASP A 609 -10.03 -8.48 55.95
CA ASP A 609 -9.66 -8.72 57.36
C ASP A 609 -8.16 -8.95 57.53
N HIS A 610 -7.48 -9.45 56.48
CA HIS A 610 -6.04 -9.70 56.46
C HIS A 610 -5.36 -8.96 55.29
N PRO A 611 -5.26 -7.61 55.34
CA PRO A 611 -4.83 -6.80 54.20
C PRO A 611 -3.31 -6.84 53.96
N ARG A 612 -2.51 -7.31 54.92
CA ARG A 612 -1.07 -7.54 54.75
C ARG A 612 -0.82 -9.03 54.64
N ARG A 613 -0.36 -9.47 53.48
CA ARG A 613 -0.25 -10.89 53.14
C ARG A 613 1.14 -11.21 52.62
N ASP A 614 1.59 -12.43 52.88
CA ASP A 614 2.85 -12.97 52.40
C ASP A 614 2.57 -14.36 51.79
N GLU A 615 2.29 -14.36 50.50
CA GLU A 615 1.75 -15.50 49.78
C GLU A 615 2.28 -15.58 48.34
N ASN A 616 2.11 -16.74 47.72
CA ASN A 616 2.54 -16.95 46.34
C ASN A 616 1.62 -16.19 45.38
N PRO A 617 2.17 -15.41 44.41
CA PRO A 617 1.38 -14.60 43.50
C PRO A 617 0.72 -15.47 42.41
N LEU A 618 -0.38 -14.93 41.86
CA LEU A 618 -0.88 -15.33 40.54
C LEU A 618 -0.51 -14.23 39.54
N ILE A 619 0.20 -14.60 38.47
CA ILE A 619 0.68 -13.66 37.46
C ILE A 619 -0.35 -13.63 36.33
N TYR A 620 -1.04 -12.50 36.19
CA TYR A 620 -2.05 -12.27 35.15
C TYR A 620 -1.62 -11.19 34.17
N HIS A 621 -1.98 -11.38 32.90
CA HIS A 621 -1.92 -10.35 31.85
C HIS A 621 -3.35 -10.03 31.44
N LEU A 622 -3.75 -8.77 31.58
CA LEU A 622 -5.05 -8.27 31.15
C LEU A 622 -4.82 -7.34 29.96
N ASP A 623 -5.47 -7.66 28.84
CA ASP A 623 -5.38 -6.88 27.60
C ASP A 623 -6.79 -6.64 27.07
N VAL A 624 -7.04 -5.44 26.56
CA VAL A 624 -8.31 -5.07 25.95
C VAL A 624 -8.26 -5.45 24.47
N GLY A 625 -8.99 -6.50 24.10
CA GLY A 625 -9.09 -6.92 22.71
C GLY A 625 -9.48 -5.77 21.78
N ALA A 626 -8.66 -5.51 20.76
CA ALA A 626 -8.86 -4.43 19.79
C ALA A 626 -9.24 -3.07 20.44
N MET A 627 -8.47 -2.63 21.43
CA MET A 627 -8.74 -1.43 22.24
C MET A 627 -9.18 -0.20 21.41
N TYR A 628 -8.35 0.28 20.48
CA TYR A 628 -8.67 1.49 19.72
C TYR A 628 -9.85 1.32 18.76
N PRO A 629 -9.97 0.24 17.96
CA PRO A 629 -11.19 -0.01 17.19
C PRO A 629 -12.46 -0.01 18.05
N ASN A 630 -12.44 -0.63 19.23
CA ASN A 630 -13.59 -0.65 20.13
C ASN A 630 -13.91 0.74 20.72
N ILE A 631 -12.89 1.54 21.05
CA ILE A 631 -13.08 2.94 21.46
C ILE A 631 -13.71 3.76 20.33
N ILE A 632 -13.23 3.58 19.09
CA ILE A 632 -13.76 4.24 17.89
C ILE A 632 -15.24 3.88 17.70
N LEU A 633 -15.60 2.60 17.75
CA LEU A 633 -16.98 2.15 17.57
C LEU A 633 -17.90 2.62 18.70
N THR A 634 -17.46 2.51 19.95
CA THR A 634 -18.24 2.91 21.14
C THR A 634 -18.55 4.40 21.13
N ASN A 635 -17.58 5.22 20.73
CA ASN A 635 -17.71 6.68 20.73
C ASN A 635 -18.08 7.25 19.35
N ARG A 636 -18.25 6.40 18.33
CA ARG A 636 -18.54 6.77 16.93
C ARG A 636 -17.53 7.79 16.38
N LEU A 637 -16.25 7.59 16.68
CA LEU A 637 -15.18 8.49 16.25
C LEU A 637 -14.92 8.34 14.76
N GLN A 638 -15.00 9.44 14.02
CA GLN A 638 -14.59 9.52 12.62
C GLN A 638 -14.18 10.96 12.30
N PRO A 639 -13.26 11.19 11.35
CA PRO A 639 -12.76 12.54 11.05
C PRO A 639 -13.88 13.55 10.74
N SER A 640 -14.89 13.15 9.97
CA SER A 640 -16.03 14.00 9.59
C SER A 640 -17.02 14.29 10.74
N ALA A 641 -16.90 13.61 11.87
CA ALA A 641 -17.74 13.87 13.06
C ALA A 641 -17.14 14.95 13.99
N MET A 642 -15.92 15.42 13.71
CA MET A 642 -15.28 16.48 14.47
C MET A 642 -15.82 17.85 14.02
N VAL A 643 -16.89 18.31 14.69
CA VAL A 643 -17.62 19.53 14.33
C VAL A 643 -17.22 20.74 15.18
N ASN A 644 -17.34 21.94 14.61
CA ASN A 644 -17.19 23.20 15.33
C ASN A 644 -18.55 23.92 15.51
N THR A 645 -18.56 25.01 16.28
CA THR A 645 -19.77 25.79 16.55
C THR A 645 -20.44 26.33 15.29
N GLY A 646 -19.67 26.68 14.25
CA GLY A 646 -20.20 27.14 12.97
C GLY A 646 -20.99 26.06 12.23
N ILE A 647 -20.46 24.84 12.19
CA ILE A 647 -21.13 23.68 11.56
C ILE A 647 -22.43 23.35 12.31
N CYS A 648 -22.38 23.32 13.65
CA CYS A 648 -23.57 23.05 14.46
C CYS A 648 -24.64 24.16 14.34
N ALA A 649 -24.24 25.42 14.17
CA ALA A 649 -25.18 26.54 14.09
C ALA A 649 -26.13 26.47 12.87
N VAL A 650 -25.67 25.89 11.77
CA VAL A 650 -26.44 25.74 10.52
C VAL A 650 -27.13 24.37 10.40
N CYS A 651 -26.99 23.50 11.41
CA CYS A 651 -27.54 22.15 11.40
C CYS A 651 -29.01 22.15 11.85
N ASP A 652 -29.89 21.57 11.03
CA ASP A 652 -31.35 21.49 11.33
C ASP A 652 -31.69 20.68 12.59
N TYR A 653 -30.75 19.85 13.03
CA TYR A 653 -30.86 19.01 14.23
C TYR A 653 -30.36 19.70 15.51
N ASN A 654 -29.69 20.87 15.40
CA ASN A 654 -29.25 21.64 16.56
C ASN A 654 -30.43 22.41 17.17
N ARG A 655 -31.25 21.70 17.95
CA ARG A 655 -32.45 22.21 18.60
C ARG A 655 -32.28 22.24 20.13
N PRO A 656 -33.06 23.06 20.86
CA PRO A 656 -33.05 23.01 22.32
C PRO A 656 -33.33 21.59 22.82
N GLY A 657 -32.42 21.04 23.64
CA GLY A 657 -32.49 19.66 24.14
C GLY A 657 -31.94 18.59 23.19
N ALA A 658 -31.15 18.95 22.18
CA ALA A 658 -30.49 17.97 21.31
C ALA A 658 -29.32 17.27 22.02
N ASP A 659 -29.36 15.94 22.06
CA ASP A 659 -28.31 15.09 22.66
C ASP A 659 -27.32 14.54 21.61
N CYS A 660 -27.19 15.22 20.47
CA CYS A 660 -26.36 14.75 19.35
C CYS A 660 -24.85 15.02 19.54
N GLN A 661 -24.48 15.92 20.45
CA GLN A 661 -23.09 16.31 20.70
C GLN A 661 -22.49 15.50 21.85
N ARG A 662 -21.33 14.88 21.59
CA ARG A 662 -20.51 14.21 22.61
C ARG A 662 -19.21 14.98 22.77
N HIS A 663 -19.02 15.61 23.93
CA HIS A 663 -17.77 16.29 24.25
C HIS A 663 -16.75 15.30 24.81
N MET A 664 -15.55 15.29 24.22
CA MET A 664 -14.43 14.44 24.63
C MET A 664 -13.16 15.29 24.66
N GLU A 665 -12.29 14.98 25.61
CA GLU A 665 -11.01 15.67 25.77
C GLU A 665 -9.89 14.91 25.06
N TRP A 666 -8.94 15.66 24.50
CA TRP A 666 -7.69 15.12 23.96
C TRP A 666 -6.55 16.10 24.26
N MET A 667 -5.32 15.60 24.29
CA MET A 667 -4.15 16.41 24.61
C MET A 667 -3.31 16.61 23.35
N TRP A 668 -3.26 17.85 22.89
CA TRP A 668 -2.37 18.31 21.83
C TRP A 668 -0.92 18.41 22.35
N ARG A 669 0.04 18.08 21.48
CA ARG A 669 1.47 18.26 21.74
C ARG A 669 2.13 18.82 20.48
N GLY A 670 2.77 19.98 20.60
CA GLY A 670 3.60 20.53 19.53
C GLY A 670 5.00 20.84 20.04
N ASP A 671 5.99 20.46 19.26
CA ASP A 671 7.38 20.87 19.46
C ASP A 671 7.64 22.04 18.50
N TYR A 672 8.17 23.16 19.03
CA TYR A 672 8.32 24.40 18.30
C TYR A 672 9.70 25.03 18.50
N LEU A 673 10.13 25.82 17.52
CA LEU A 673 11.39 26.54 17.59
C LEU A 673 11.27 27.73 18.57
N PRO A 674 12.25 27.93 19.47
CA PRO A 674 12.21 29.05 20.42
C PRO A 674 12.23 30.44 19.78
N ALA A 675 12.62 30.55 18.51
CA ALA A 675 12.69 31.80 17.79
C ALA A 675 11.30 32.46 17.72
N THR A 676 11.27 33.76 18.03
CA THR A 676 10.04 34.56 17.96
C THR A 676 9.68 34.86 16.51
N ARG A 677 8.42 35.27 16.27
CA ARG A 677 7.93 35.66 14.94
C ARG A 677 8.83 36.69 14.24
N SER A 678 9.35 37.67 14.97
CA SER A 678 10.22 38.72 14.40
C SER A 678 11.59 38.18 13.99
N GLU A 679 12.15 37.25 14.75
CA GLU A 679 13.40 36.58 14.43
C GLU A 679 13.25 35.66 13.23
N TYR A 680 12.15 34.91 13.16
CA TYR A 680 11.80 34.11 12.00
C TYR A 680 11.70 34.96 10.72
N GLN A 681 10.97 36.07 10.77
CA GLN A 681 10.85 36.99 9.64
C GLN A 681 12.20 37.60 9.23
N ARG A 682 13.08 37.89 10.20
CA ARG A 682 14.44 38.37 9.91
C ARG A 682 15.28 37.30 9.20
N ILE A 683 15.14 36.04 9.60
CA ILE A 683 15.81 34.91 8.93
C ILE A 683 15.29 34.75 7.49
N GLN A 684 13.97 34.82 7.28
CA GLN A 684 13.40 34.78 5.93
C GLN A 684 13.94 35.92 5.05
N GLN A 685 13.97 37.15 5.57
CA GLN A 685 14.53 38.29 4.83
C GLN A 685 16.01 38.12 4.49
N GLN A 686 16.78 37.49 5.40
CA GLN A 686 18.18 37.17 5.10
C GLN A 686 18.26 36.15 3.95
N LEU A 687 17.49 35.05 4.02
CA LEU A 687 17.46 34.02 2.98
C LEU A 687 17.04 34.58 1.61
N GLU A 688 16.12 35.55 1.57
CA GLU A 688 15.73 36.24 0.34
C GLU A 688 16.89 36.95 -0.37
N THR A 689 17.94 37.33 0.36
CA THR A 689 19.15 37.95 -0.22
C THR A 689 20.22 36.94 -0.64
N GLU A 690 20.09 35.67 -0.22
CA GLU A 690 21.05 34.62 -0.53
C GLU A 690 20.83 33.99 -1.93
N LYS A 691 21.84 33.24 -2.39
CA LYS A 691 21.82 32.55 -3.69
C LYS A 691 21.95 31.05 -3.49
N PHE A 692 21.08 30.31 -4.15
CA PHE A 692 20.95 28.87 -4.02
C PHE A 692 21.47 28.14 -5.27
N PRO A 693 21.91 26.88 -5.13
CA PRO A 693 22.39 26.07 -6.24
C PRO A 693 21.37 25.96 -7.39
N PRO A 694 21.86 25.79 -8.63
CA PRO A 694 20.99 25.58 -9.78
C PRO A 694 20.20 24.28 -9.63
N LEU A 695 19.01 24.22 -10.26
CA LEU A 695 18.19 23.02 -10.30
C LEU A 695 18.88 21.87 -11.06
N HIS A 696 19.72 22.20 -12.04
CA HIS A 696 20.49 21.23 -12.82
C HIS A 696 21.98 21.57 -12.80
N PRO A 697 22.88 20.58 -12.84
CA PRO A 697 24.32 20.81 -12.91
C PRO A 697 24.69 21.77 -14.04
N GLY A 698 25.40 22.85 -13.73
CA GLY A 698 25.85 23.86 -14.70
C GLY A 698 24.85 24.99 -15.01
N GLY A 699 23.67 25.01 -14.38
CA GLY A 699 22.70 26.11 -14.52
C GLY A 699 23.02 27.37 -13.70
N PRO A 700 22.21 28.45 -13.84
CA PRO A 700 22.34 29.67 -13.04
C PRO A 700 21.86 29.47 -11.59
N THR A 701 22.44 30.22 -10.67
CA THR A 701 22.00 30.25 -9.26
C THR A 701 20.59 30.80 -9.14
N ARG A 702 19.85 30.32 -8.14
CA ARG A 702 18.44 30.65 -7.91
C ARG A 702 18.30 31.58 -6.70
N ALA A 703 17.30 32.46 -6.74
CA ALA A 703 16.89 33.24 -5.57
C ALA A 703 15.92 32.41 -4.71
N PHE A 704 15.81 32.73 -3.41
CA PHE A 704 14.97 32.00 -2.45
C PHE A 704 13.52 31.83 -2.93
N HIS A 705 12.87 32.90 -3.36
CA HIS A 705 11.48 32.88 -3.84
C HIS A 705 11.25 32.02 -5.10
N ALA A 706 12.32 31.66 -5.82
CA ALA A 706 12.26 30.80 -7.00
C ALA A 706 12.47 29.31 -6.67
N LEU A 707 12.73 28.98 -5.40
CA LEU A 707 12.78 27.61 -4.93
C LEU A 707 11.35 27.04 -4.75
N PRO A 708 11.16 25.73 -4.86
CA PRO A 708 9.97 25.04 -4.36
C PRO A 708 9.67 25.44 -2.91
N LYS A 709 8.39 25.50 -2.51
CA LYS A 709 8.02 25.85 -1.13
C LYS A 709 8.58 24.89 -0.07
N GLU A 710 8.81 23.63 -0.43
CA GLU A 710 9.42 22.64 0.47
C GLU A 710 10.92 22.90 0.71
N ASP A 711 11.60 23.47 -0.29
CA ASP A 711 13.02 23.86 -0.19
C ASP A 711 13.21 25.21 0.54
N GLN A 712 12.13 26.03 0.63
CA GLN A 712 12.10 27.33 1.30
C GLN A 712 11.80 27.18 2.78
#